data_AF-A0A2D9G871-F1
#
_entry.id   AF-A0A2D9G871-F1
#
_cell.length_a   1.000
_cell.length_b   1.000
_cell.length_c   1.000
_cell.angle_alpha   90.00
_cell.angle_beta   90.00
_cell.angle_gamma   90.00
#
_symmetry.space_group_name_H-M   'P 1'
#
loop_
_entity.id
_entity.type
_entity.pdbx_description
1 polymer ?
#
loop_
_entity_poly.entity_id
_entity_poly.type
_entity_poly.pdbx_seq_one_letter_code
_entity_poly.pdbx_strand_id
1 'polypeptide(L)'
;MRLPHASATFKKMRTEGLITVDQSEHQKGSIQRLTSEGWNKLEQDEVARLSEINLNKIPKNADGCLIARDGPMILLGYLKKPTKEGFILPSTPIPTSDFESIDSTRNEGVEGEWTWAISREFEIRWFSIPTLKRIKEPDQDNPEGITDWNQKESAICIIRARLLEPEKEFSLPVGSWFPKTPDNVLPKLPTLLNEDYSWTLATFHNNKHKIKPQQPVIAEIERRLGVNLLLEAAACDGIIIGEAGLLSRDVNEFPIKVLEYWIKRIHPKLNIKSQNERFEFLLDELGIITRSKKKRRTSGEQATWSKFKLDWGNSKWIEKAESNELFFDNSQIRKNALMSIIEWVMKEFRGVPLSIQWPRNIELLENESNSILRHPALRIIIIEKWNGTKPNLMLRETKQFNLPLMNLHLDRGIVLPISVEISTLQVENSRIEENYSIPTKLMKLIKKSQIEVNLKESNLILECCKQYPTGNEFEANKLESENPLESWIITPSNLRWLRWQRISNRIDPHWVELLPPELIPVEFIGKIVLNAPKKWKLKSRKILISNLQNDPDISLNYRKILLNGAEEEKAWWFSCLISSAPWLAPSIRVNLIELGLKPWIKFNQKLSLGDFNEILNMLHWMQKLEEIDNKWISIISNSEINDESSDVAIWKKLVTKFENDTKLTFEDASNIVSKGDIEWWAPISEELLKICMESSKGRAWLKTENISWAAAILRKKGETHQLPGFGEIGHLGCNNELFESLLQTLDRMDSIRGDRGFQQLLDLKNSLEYIRKGISPTIGICHKHINWLAQPLELWPDLDLLIDFEGDENVSKRILAKKTGFHEGLRNSPQFKIT
;
A
#
# COMPACT_ATOMS: atom_id res chain seq x y z
N MET A 1 35.25 5.88 -59.21
CA MET A 1 36.40 5.73 -58.29
C MET A 1 36.29 4.38 -57.59
N ARG A 2 37.35 3.57 -57.53
CA ARG A 2 37.35 2.36 -56.69
C ARG A 2 37.44 2.80 -55.22
N LEU A 3 36.45 2.43 -54.42
CA LEU A 3 36.49 2.64 -52.98
C LEU A 3 37.76 1.98 -52.41
N PRO A 4 38.62 2.71 -51.66
CA PRO A 4 39.78 2.12 -51.01
C PRO A 4 39.37 1.02 -50.02
N HIS A 5 40.23 0.02 -49.83
CA HIS A 5 40.01 -1.07 -48.88
C HIS A 5 39.69 -0.51 -47.48
N ALA A 6 38.60 -0.95 -46.83
CA ALA A 6 38.11 -0.38 -45.57
C ALA A 6 39.20 -0.33 -44.47
N SER A 7 40.11 -1.29 -44.45
CA SER A 7 41.24 -1.30 -43.51
C SER A 7 42.21 -0.13 -43.72
N ALA A 8 42.42 0.33 -44.96
CA ALA A 8 43.29 1.46 -45.27
C ALA A 8 42.63 2.80 -44.88
N THR A 9 41.32 2.93 -45.06
CA THR A 9 40.59 4.14 -44.62
C THR A 9 40.52 4.24 -43.10
N PHE A 10 40.26 3.15 -42.39
CA PHE A 10 40.32 3.14 -40.91
C PHE A 10 41.73 3.43 -40.38
N LYS A 11 42.79 2.99 -41.08
CA LYS A 11 44.16 3.36 -40.72
C LYS A 11 44.39 4.87 -40.89
N LYS A 12 43.93 5.45 -42.01
CA LYS A 12 44.00 6.89 -42.28
C LYS A 12 43.21 7.72 -41.27
N MET A 13 41.99 7.31 -40.93
CA MET A 13 41.15 8.01 -39.94
C MET A 13 41.75 7.98 -38.52
N ARG A 14 42.47 6.91 -38.16
CA ARG A 14 43.24 6.85 -36.91
C ARG A 14 44.44 7.78 -36.92
N THR A 15 45.20 7.82 -38.03
CA THR A 15 46.31 8.77 -38.15
C THR A 15 45.86 10.22 -38.15
N GLU A 16 44.64 10.49 -38.64
CA GLU A 16 44.00 11.80 -38.59
C GLU A 16 43.34 12.11 -37.23
N GLY A 17 43.43 11.23 -36.23
CA GLY A 17 42.85 11.45 -34.90
C GLY A 17 41.32 11.41 -34.83
N LEU A 18 40.63 11.05 -35.92
CA LEU A 18 39.17 11.05 -36.02
C LEU A 18 38.52 9.85 -35.31
N ILE A 19 39.28 8.77 -35.10
CA ILE A 19 38.80 7.53 -34.52
C ILE A 19 39.82 6.97 -33.52
N THR A 20 39.34 6.42 -32.42
CA THR A 20 40.11 5.74 -31.37
C THR A 20 39.67 4.29 -31.22
N VAL A 21 40.53 3.45 -30.63
CA VAL A 21 40.25 2.02 -30.38
C VAL A 21 40.40 1.77 -28.88
N ASP A 22 39.41 1.12 -28.26
CA ASP A 22 39.41 0.88 -26.80
C ASP A 22 40.38 -0.24 -26.35
N GLN A 23 40.89 -1.05 -27.29
CA GLN A 23 41.80 -2.17 -27.01
C GLN A 23 43.02 -2.15 -27.95
N SER A 24 44.11 -2.80 -27.52
CA SER A 24 45.41 -2.83 -28.21
C SER A 24 45.29 -3.10 -29.72
N GLU A 25 46.01 -2.31 -30.52
CA GLU A 25 45.83 -2.08 -31.96
C GLU A 25 45.83 -3.30 -32.93
N HIS A 26 45.97 -4.53 -32.43
CA HIS A 26 46.27 -5.72 -33.22
C HIS A 26 45.19 -6.82 -33.20
N GLN A 27 44.06 -6.65 -32.49
CA GLN A 27 42.95 -7.61 -32.53
C GLN A 27 41.94 -7.31 -33.64
N LYS A 28 41.72 -8.28 -34.54
CA LYS A 28 40.62 -8.23 -35.52
C LYS A 28 39.28 -8.16 -34.78
N GLY A 29 38.44 -7.17 -35.13
CA GLY A 29 37.10 -7.00 -34.55
C GLY A 29 37.00 -6.00 -33.39
N SER A 30 38.06 -5.25 -33.09
CA SER A 30 38.05 -4.20 -32.06
C SER A 30 37.03 -3.09 -32.37
N ILE A 31 36.24 -2.70 -31.37
CA ILE A 31 35.28 -1.59 -31.47
C ILE A 31 36.04 -0.28 -31.66
N GLN A 32 35.69 0.47 -32.70
CA GLN A 32 36.26 1.79 -32.97
C GLN A 32 35.25 2.88 -32.61
N ARG A 33 35.71 3.94 -31.94
CA ARG A 33 34.89 5.06 -31.49
C ARG A 33 35.33 6.36 -32.17
N LEU A 34 34.37 7.16 -32.63
CA LEU A 34 34.64 8.50 -33.14
C LEU A 34 35.13 9.41 -32.01
N THR A 35 36.19 10.18 -32.26
CA THR A 35 36.63 11.27 -31.37
C THR A 35 35.74 12.50 -31.56
N SER A 36 35.85 13.49 -30.68
CA SER A 36 35.16 14.78 -30.83
C SER A 36 35.42 15.43 -32.20
N GLU A 37 36.66 15.35 -32.69
CA GLU A 37 37.03 15.83 -34.03
C GLU A 37 36.38 15.00 -35.14
N GLY A 38 36.30 13.68 -34.96
CA GLY A 38 35.56 12.78 -35.85
C GLY A 38 34.08 13.14 -35.96
N TRP A 39 33.42 13.43 -34.83
CA TRP A 39 32.03 13.88 -34.80
C TRP A 39 31.83 15.23 -35.49
N ASN A 40 32.74 16.20 -35.26
CA ASN A 40 32.69 17.51 -35.93
C ASN A 40 32.84 17.40 -37.45
N LYS A 41 33.77 16.56 -37.93
CA LYS A 41 33.98 16.34 -39.37
C LYS A 41 32.76 15.68 -40.02
N LEU A 42 32.08 14.80 -39.30
CA LEU A 42 30.83 14.18 -39.75
C LEU A 42 29.70 15.23 -39.81
N GLU A 43 29.55 16.07 -38.79
CA GLU A 43 28.55 17.16 -38.79
C GLU A 43 28.78 18.17 -39.92
N GLN A 44 30.03 18.51 -40.21
CA GLN A 44 30.38 19.36 -41.35
C GLN A 44 29.98 18.75 -42.69
N ASP A 45 30.18 17.44 -42.88
CA ASP A 45 29.75 16.72 -44.08
C ASP A 45 28.22 16.73 -44.23
N GLU A 46 27.48 16.56 -43.14
CA GLU A 46 26.02 16.62 -43.15
C GLU A 46 25.49 18.01 -43.53
N VAL A 47 26.09 19.06 -42.97
CA VAL A 47 25.75 20.45 -43.30
C VAL A 47 26.11 20.77 -44.75
N ALA A 48 27.23 20.26 -45.26
CA ALA A 48 27.60 20.40 -46.67
C ALA A 48 26.56 19.74 -47.58
N ARG A 49 26.13 18.50 -47.29
CA ARG A 49 25.07 17.83 -48.06
C ARG A 49 23.72 18.55 -47.97
N LEU A 50 23.39 19.13 -46.82
CA LEU A 50 22.20 19.95 -46.66
C LEU A 50 22.26 21.21 -47.54
N SER A 51 23.44 21.81 -47.72
CA SER A 51 23.62 23.00 -48.58
C SER A 51 23.40 22.73 -50.07
N GLU A 52 23.51 21.47 -50.50
CA GLU A 52 23.24 21.04 -51.89
C GLU A 52 21.73 20.94 -52.19
N ILE A 53 20.87 20.95 -51.16
CA ILE A 53 19.41 20.92 -51.31
C ILE A 53 18.89 22.32 -51.56
N ASN A 54 17.90 22.45 -52.46
CA ASN A 54 17.24 23.72 -52.72
C ASN A 54 16.28 24.11 -51.58
N LEU A 55 16.82 24.69 -50.51
CA LEU A 55 16.07 25.17 -49.35
C LEU A 55 15.27 26.47 -49.62
N ASN A 56 15.47 27.11 -50.78
CA ASN A 56 14.74 28.33 -51.17
C ASN A 56 13.35 28.03 -51.79
N LYS A 57 13.06 26.76 -52.09
CA LYS A 57 11.79 26.31 -52.69
C LYS A 57 11.18 25.15 -51.90
N ILE A 58 10.89 25.38 -50.62
CA ILE A 58 10.21 24.40 -49.77
C ILE A 58 8.74 24.28 -50.23
N PRO A 59 8.25 23.09 -50.59
CA PRO A 59 6.84 22.89 -50.95
C PRO A 59 5.91 23.22 -49.78
N LYS A 60 4.72 23.75 -50.08
CA LYS A 60 3.67 23.95 -49.05
C LYS A 60 3.28 22.59 -48.46
N ASN A 61 3.10 22.51 -47.14
CA ASN A 61 2.79 21.29 -46.39
C ASN A 61 3.84 20.17 -46.42
N ALA A 62 5.08 20.46 -46.84
CA ALA A 62 6.17 19.51 -46.68
C ALA A 62 6.47 19.29 -45.18
N ASP A 63 6.74 18.04 -44.80
CA ASP A 63 7.11 17.67 -43.43
C ASP A 63 8.65 17.51 -43.30
N GLY A 64 9.29 17.02 -44.37
CA GLY A 64 10.75 16.92 -44.45
C GLY A 64 11.27 16.57 -45.85
N CYS A 65 12.58 16.33 -45.93
CA CYS A 65 13.30 15.94 -47.14
C CYS A 65 14.38 14.88 -46.87
N LEU A 66 14.76 14.15 -47.92
CA LEU A 66 15.88 13.22 -47.90
C LEU A 66 17.17 13.96 -48.28
N ILE A 67 18.09 14.14 -47.32
CA ILE A 67 19.35 14.88 -47.51
C ILE A 67 20.43 14.02 -48.13
N ALA A 68 20.55 12.76 -47.71
CA ALA A 68 21.54 11.84 -48.23
C ALA A 68 21.12 10.39 -48.04
N ARG A 69 21.67 9.51 -48.86
CA ARG A 69 21.45 8.07 -48.77
C ARG A 69 22.74 7.30 -49.05
N ASP A 70 23.16 6.52 -48.07
CA ASP A 70 24.32 5.64 -48.11
C ASP A 70 23.85 4.20 -47.79
N GLY A 71 23.35 3.50 -48.82
CA GLY A 71 22.75 2.17 -48.69
C GLY A 71 21.52 2.19 -47.77
N PRO A 72 21.52 1.46 -46.63
CA PRO A 72 20.43 1.47 -45.65
C PRO A 72 20.45 2.68 -44.71
N MET A 73 21.53 3.46 -44.70
CA MET A 73 21.64 4.66 -43.87
C MET A 73 21.13 5.86 -44.64
N ILE A 74 20.29 6.66 -44.01
CA ILE A 74 19.68 7.86 -44.60
C ILE A 74 19.86 9.05 -43.67
N LEU A 75 19.99 10.22 -44.28
CA LEU A 75 20.03 11.50 -43.59
C LEU A 75 18.75 12.26 -43.93
N LEU A 76 17.96 12.59 -42.92
CA LEU A 76 16.65 13.23 -43.06
C LEU A 76 16.71 14.66 -42.52
N GLY A 77 16.03 15.57 -43.21
CA GLY A 77 15.80 16.94 -42.75
C GLY A 77 14.31 17.14 -42.49
N TYR A 78 13.90 17.45 -41.26
CA TYR A 78 12.51 17.74 -40.91
C TYR A 78 12.32 19.22 -40.58
N LEU A 79 11.18 19.79 -40.97
CA LEU A 79 10.85 21.20 -40.72
C LEU A 79 10.19 21.41 -39.35
N LYS A 80 9.60 20.35 -38.79
CA LYS A 80 8.98 20.33 -37.46
C LYS A 80 9.63 19.25 -36.61
N LYS A 81 9.54 19.37 -35.29
CA LYS A 81 10.02 18.32 -34.39
C LYS A 81 9.24 17.03 -34.65
N PRO A 82 9.89 15.94 -35.08
CA PRO A 82 9.21 14.66 -35.18
C PRO A 82 8.81 14.17 -33.79
N THR A 83 7.63 13.56 -33.72
CA THR A 83 7.02 13.18 -32.44
C THR A 83 7.65 11.94 -31.81
N LYS A 84 8.33 11.07 -32.58
CA LYS A 84 8.94 9.80 -32.09
C LYS A 84 10.15 9.34 -32.94
N GLU A 85 10.89 8.37 -32.41
CA GLU A 85 12.15 7.83 -32.97
C GLU A 85 11.99 6.91 -34.22
N GLY A 86 10.75 6.57 -34.61
CA GLY A 86 10.45 5.84 -35.85
C GLY A 86 9.78 6.76 -36.88
N PHE A 87 10.28 6.76 -38.12
CA PHE A 87 9.84 7.59 -39.23
C PHE A 87 9.20 6.75 -40.32
N ILE A 88 8.06 7.18 -40.84
CA ILE A 88 7.40 6.58 -42.00
C ILE A 88 7.76 7.44 -43.22
N LEU A 89 8.40 6.84 -44.22
CA LEU A 89 8.86 7.53 -45.42
C LEU A 89 8.24 6.89 -46.67
N PRO A 90 7.90 7.68 -47.70
CA PRO A 90 7.45 7.12 -48.95
C PRO A 90 8.63 6.44 -49.67
N SER A 91 8.43 5.25 -50.20
CA SER A 91 9.45 4.51 -50.94
C SER A 91 9.74 5.13 -52.29
N THR A 92 8.79 5.85 -52.88
CA THR A 92 8.88 6.56 -54.15
C THR A 92 8.59 8.07 -53.97
N PRO A 93 9.06 8.94 -54.87
CA PRO A 93 8.78 10.37 -54.79
C PRO A 93 7.28 10.66 -54.99
N ILE A 94 6.69 11.43 -54.07
CA ILE A 94 5.30 11.91 -54.17
C ILE A 94 5.31 13.28 -54.86
N PRO A 95 4.47 13.51 -55.90
CA PRO A 95 4.34 14.82 -56.53
C PRO A 95 3.93 15.91 -55.53
N THR A 96 4.53 17.10 -55.64
CA THR A 96 4.25 18.22 -54.72
C THR A 96 2.82 18.75 -54.83
N SER A 97 2.10 18.47 -55.93
CA SER A 97 0.67 18.76 -56.08
C SER A 97 -0.21 17.97 -55.12
N ASP A 98 0.27 16.82 -54.67
CA ASP A 98 -0.51 15.85 -53.90
C ASP A 98 -0.28 16.04 -52.39
N PHE A 99 0.42 17.11 -52.00
CA PHE A 99 0.65 17.47 -50.60
C PHE A 99 -0.59 18.14 -49.97
N GLU A 100 -1.61 18.47 -50.77
CA GLU A 100 -2.84 19.18 -50.34
C GLU A 100 -4.09 18.28 -50.22
N SER A 101 -4.06 17.01 -50.65
CA SER A 101 -5.23 16.12 -50.66
C SER A 101 -5.45 15.43 -49.30
N ILE A 102 -6.14 16.11 -48.38
CA ILE A 102 -6.58 15.52 -47.11
C ILE A 102 -7.89 14.73 -47.26
N ASP A 103 -8.72 15.02 -48.27
CA ASP A 103 -9.99 14.33 -48.53
C ASP A 103 -10.14 13.97 -50.02
N SER A 104 -9.76 12.74 -50.41
CA SER A 104 -10.24 12.16 -51.66
C SER A 104 -10.66 10.72 -51.43
N THR A 105 -11.98 10.53 -51.35
CA THR A 105 -12.68 9.23 -51.37
C THR A 105 -12.82 8.70 -52.79
N ARG A 106 -11.75 8.71 -53.58
CA ARG A 106 -11.74 8.05 -54.90
C ARG A 106 -10.89 6.79 -54.86
N ASN A 107 -11.55 5.68 -55.16
CA ASN A 107 -10.92 4.41 -55.53
C ASN A 107 -9.93 4.65 -56.68
N GLU A 108 -8.63 4.69 -56.40
CA GLU A 108 -7.59 4.52 -57.41
C GLU A 108 -6.29 4.07 -56.73
N GLY A 109 -5.84 2.87 -57.09
CA GLY A 109 -4.65 2.22 -56.57
C GLY A 109 -3.37 2.89 -57.03
N VAL A 110 -2.97 3.94 -56.32
CA VAL A 110 -1.57 4.38 -56.24
C VAL A 110 -1.20 4.47 -54.76
N GLU A 111 -1.25 3.32 -54.08
CA GLU A 111 -0.61 3.17 -52.77
C GLU A 111 0.91 3.27 -53.01
N GLY A 112 1.47 4.47 -52.88
CA GLY A 112 2.92 4.57 -52.72
C GLY A 112 3.31 3.69 -51.56
N GLU A 113 4.17 2.69 -51.77
CA GLU A 113 4.66 1.87 -50.68
C GLU A 113 5.38 2.78 -49.68
N TRP A 114 5.06 2.63 -48.39
CA TRP A 114 5.72 3.39 -47.32
C TRP A 114 6.65 2.45 -46.55
N THR A 115 7.79 2.96 -46.09
CA THR A 115 8.84 2.19 -45.41
C THR A 115 9.19 2.82 -44.07
N TRP A 116 9.56 1.98 -43.10
CA TRP A 116 10.06 2.40 -41.80
C TRP A 116 11.54 2.78 -41.84
N ALA A 117 11.87 3.92 -41.24
CA ALA A 117 13.22 4.30 -40.86
C ALA A 117 13.30 4.57 -39.35
N ILE A 118 14.41 4.23 -38.72
CA ILE A 118 14.59 4.37 -37.27
C ILE A 118 15.74 5.31 -37.00
N SER A 119 15.55 6.24 -36.05
CA SER A 119 16.59 7.16 -35.61
C SER A 119 17.80 6.39 -35.06
N ARG A 120 18.99 6.86 -35.42
CA ARG A 120 20.25 6.42 -34.80
C ARG A 120 20.78 7.44 -33.79
N GLU A 121 20.09 8.55 -33.64
CA GLU A 121 20.47 9.66 -32.78
C GLU A 121 19.39 9.88 -31.72
N PHE A 122 19.82 10.09 -30.48
CA PHE A 122 18.94 10.40 -29.36
C PHE A 122 18.61 11.90 -29.32
N GLU A 123 19.57 12.76 -29.67
CA GLU A 123 19.41 14.20 -29.70
C GLU A 123 19.16 14.69 -31.13
N ILE A 124 18.05 15.43 -31.30
CA ILE A 124 17.71 16.08 -32.56
C ILE A 124 18.52 17.37 -32.68
N ARG A 125 19.21 17.55 -33.81
CA ARG A 125 20.10 18.70 -34.06
C ARG A 125 19.41 19.71 -34.96
N TRP A 126 19.23 20.93 -34.47
CA TRP A 126 18.57 22.03 -35.20
C TRP A 126 19.56 22.95 -35.88
N PHE A 127 19.25 23.33 -37.12
CA PHE A 127 20.03 24.25 -37.93
C PHE A 127 19.13 25.36 -38.49
N SER A 128 19.62 26.60 -38.44
CA SER A 128 18.95 27.75 -39.06
C SER A 128 19.09 27.63 -40.59
N ILE A 129 17.98 27.64 -41.33
CA ILE A 129 18.00 27.49 -42.80
C ILE A 129 18.79 28.62 -43.49
N PRO A 130 18.67 29.90 -43.08
CA PRO A 130 19.44 30.99 -43.69
C PRO A 130 20.96 30.92 -43.46
N THR A 131 21.40 30.41 -42.31
CA THR A 131 22.82 30.47 -41.89
C THR A 131 23.52 29.12 -41.86
N LEU A 132 22.76 28.02 -41.89
CA LEU A 132 23.19 26.63 -41.68
C LEU A 132 24.00 26.42 -40.39
N LYS A 133 23.83 27.32 -39.40
CA LYS A 133 24.45 27.20 -38.08
C LYS A 133 23.54 26.48 -37.13
N ARG A 134 24.14 25.73 -36.20
CA ARG A 134 23.44 25.02 -35.14
C ARG A 134 22.72 26.01 -34.21
N ILE A 135 21.44 25.78 -34.00
CA ILE A 135 20.57 26.56 -33.09
C ILE A 135 19.97 25.65 -32.02
N LYS A 136 19.34 26.25 -31.01
CA LYS A 136 18.48 25.51 -30.07
C LYS A 136 17.14 25.18 -30.75
N GLU A 137 16.43 24.20 -30.21
CA GLU A 137 15.08 23.86 -30.66
C GLU A 137 14.20 25.12 -30.69
N PRO A 138 13.53 25.42 -31.83
CA PRO A 138 12.61 26.55 -31.91
C PRO A 138 11.36 26.30 -31.06
N ASP A 139 10.84 27.34 -30.40
CA ASP A 139 9.64 27.25 -29.56
C ASP A 139 8.42 26.81 -30.40
N GLN A 140 7.69 25.78 -29.91
CA GLN A 140 6.47 25.27 -30.55
C GLN A 140 5.31 26.27 -30.42
N ASP A 141 4.42 26.28 -31.42
CA ASP A 141 3.23 27.13 -31.52
C ASP A 141 2.40 27.17 -30.22
N ASN A 142 2.46 28.27 -29.46
CA ASN A 142 1.41 28.71 -28.56
C ASN A 142 0.75 29.93 -29.22
N PRO A 143 -0.44 29.80 -29.84
CA PRO A 143 -1.12 30.93 -30.47
C PRO A 143 -1.86 31.79 -29.42
N GLU A 144 -1.16 32.26 -28.38
CA GLU A 144 -1.70 33.17 -27.38
C GLU A 144 -0.68 34.27 -27.03
N GLY A 145 -0.40 35.14 -27.99
CA GLY A 145 0.40 36.34 -27.73
C GLY A 145 0.55 37.25 -28.96
N ILE A 146 0.10 38.50 -28.84
CA ILE A 146 0.25 39.55 -29.88
C ILE A 146 1.73 40.00 -30.02
N THR A 147 2.63 39.53 -29.16
CA THR A 147 4.07 39.88 -29.16
C THR A 147 4.95 39.03 -30.08
N ASP A 148 4.43 37.94 -30.68
CA ASP A 148 5.23 36.96 -31.44
C ASP A 148 5.26 37.20 -32.97
N TRP A 149 5.00 38.43 -33.41
CA TRP A 149 5.01 38.81 -34.83
C TRP A 149 6.41 39.03 -35.44
N ASN A 150 7.49 38.86 -34.69
CA ASN A 150 8.82 38.80 -35.29
C ASN A 150 8.94 37.48 -36.07
N GLN A 151 9.18 37.56 -37.38
CA GLN A 151 9.44 36.43 -38.28
C GLN A 151 10.46 35.48 -37.64
N LYS A 152 9.99 34.40 -36.99
CA LYS A 152 10.85 33.38 -36.40
C LYS A 152 11.64 32.73 -37.53
N GLU A 153 12.96 32.64 -37.37
CA GLU A 153 13.86 32.09 -38.39
C GLU A 153 13.43 30.68 -38.80
N SER A 154 13.39 30.41 -40.10
CA SER A 154 13.10 29.08 -40.63
C SER A 154 14.19 28.11 -40.17
N ALA A 155 13.83 27.01 -39.55
CA ALA A 155 14.76 26.02 -39.04
C ALA A 155 14.51 24.63 -39.65
N ILE A 156 15.56 23.82 -39.74
CA ILE A 156 15.49 22.43 -40.14
C ILE A 156 16.24 21.58 -39.13
N CYS A 157 15.67 20.45 -38.72
CA CYS A 157 16.35 19.49 -37.88
C CYS A 157 16.89 18.31 -38.71
N ILE A 158 18.16 17.96 -38.47
CA ILE A 158 18.85 16.88 -39.15
C ILE A 158 18.83 15.64 -38.27
N ILE A 159 18.47 14.50 -38.86
CA ILE A 159 18.37 13.21 -38.18
C ILE A 159 19.03 12.12 -39.02
N ARG A 160 19.99 11.41 -38.44
CA ARG A 160 20.48 10.15 -39.03
C ARG A 160 19.50 9.03 -38.72
N ALA A 161 19.00 8.38 -39.76
CA ALA A 161 18.13 7.23 -39.63
C ALA A 161 18.65 6.03 -40.44
N ARG A 162 18.12 4.85 -40.14
CA ARG A 162 18.39 3.62 -40.87
C ARG A 162 17.07 2.99 -41.30
N LEU A 163 16.99 2.55 -42.55
CA LEU A 163 15.85 1.76 -43.04
C LEU A 163 15.74 0.45 -42.25
N LEU A 164 14.53 0.15 -41.76
CA LEU A 164 14.24 -1.05 -40.98
C LEU A 164 14.36 -2.32 -41.83
N GLU A 165 13.85 -2.28 -43.05
CA GLU A 165 13.93 -3.38 -44.02
C GLU A 165 14.69 -2.93 -45.27
N PRO A 166 16.03 -2.98 -45.26
CA PRO A 166 16.83 -2.49 -46.38
C PRO A 166 16.75 -3.38 -47.63
N GLU A 167 16.13 -4.56 -47.52
CA GLU A 167 15.89 -5.48 -48.64
C GLU A 167 14.67 -5.05 -49.49
N LYS A 168 13.77 -4.22 -48.94
CA LYS A 168 12.64 -3.65 -49.69
C LYS A 168 13.11 -2.56 -50.65
N GLU A 169 12.42 -2.41 -51.77
CA GLU A 169 12.73 -1.38 -52.76
C GLU A 169 12.43 0.02 -52.18
N PHE A 170 13.50 0.78 -51.94
CA PHE A 170 13.42 2.19 -51.58
C PHE A 170 14.06 2.99 -52.71
N SER A 171 13.30 3.82 -53.42
CA SER A 171 13.73 4.56 -54.62
C SER A 171 13.55 6.08 -54.52
N LEU A 172 13.33 6.60 -53.30
CA LEU A 172 13.25 8.04 -53.05
C LEU A 172 14.61 8.73 -53.40
N PRO A 173 14.61 9.71 -54.33
CA PRO A 173 15.82 10.43 -54.72
C PRO A 173 16.32 11.36 -53.59
N VAL A 174 17.64 11.56 -53.54
CA VAL A 174 18.24 12.61 -52.69
C VAL A 174 17.76 13.99 -53.14
N GLY A 175 17.38 14.84 -52.20
CA GLY A 175 16.79 16.16 -52.44
C GLY A 175 15.27 16.16 -52.60
N SER A 176 14.61 15.00 -52.60
CA SER A 176 13.15 14.92 -52.64
C SER A 176 12.52 15.31 -51.30
N TRP A 177 11.45 16.12 -51.38
CA TRP A 177 10.59 16.48 -50.25
C TRP A 177 9.46 15.45 -50.10
N PHE A 178 8.99 15.25 -48.87
CA PHE A 178 7.86 14.38 -48.55
C PHE A 178 6.83 15.10 -47.66
N PRO A 179 5.53 14.79 -47.83
CA PRO A 179 4.46 15.40 -47.05
C PRO A 179 4.35 14.75 -45.66
N LYS A 180 3.47 15.30 -44.83
CA LYS A 180 3.09 14.68 -43.56
C LYS A 180 2.51 13.28 -43.81
N THR A 181 2.91 12.32 -42.99
CA THR A 181 2.42 10.93 -43.06
C THR A 181 0.90 10.89 -42.88
N PRO A 182 0.12 10.30 -43.81
CA PRO A 182 -1.32 10.14 -43.66
C PRO A 182 -1.68 9.25 -42.47
N ASP A 183 -2.81 9.52 -41.80
CA ASP A 183 -3.19 8.82 -40.57
C ASP A 183 -3.47 7.32 -40.73
N ASN A 184 -3.86 6.91 -41.95
CA ASN A 184 -4.24 5.52 -42.29
C ASN A 184 -3.06 4.66 -42.79
N VAL A 185 -1.88 5.26 -42.98
CA VAL A 185 -0.71 4.55 -43.52
C VAL A 185 0.10 3.94 -42.36
N LEU A 186 0.18 2.61 -42.36
CA LEU A 186 0.96 1.83 -41.40
C LEU A 186 1.77 0.76 -42.16
N PRO A 187 3.06 1.00 -42.43
CA PRO A 187 3.90 -0.01 -43.07
C PRO A 187 4.04 -1.25 -42.19
N LYS A 188 4.07 -2.43 -42.82
CA LYS A 188 4.31 -3.70 -42.14
C LYS A 188 5.68 -3.71 -41.46
N LEU A 189 5.72 -4.09 -40.18
CA LEU A 189 6.97 -4.41 -39.47
C LEU A 189 7.65 -5.67 -40.05
N PRO A 190 8.95 -5.88 -39.77
CA PRO A 190 9.66 -7.11 -40.11
C PRO A 190 8.90 -8.35 -39.67
N THR A 191 9.00 -9.44 -40.43
CA THR A 191 8.29 -10.71 -40.17
C THR A 191 8.48 -11.23 -38.74
N LEU A 192 9.66 -11.07 -38.15
CA LEU A 192 9.91 -11.45 -36.75
C LEU A 192 9.01 -10.75 -35.72
N LEU A 193 8.40 -9.63 -36.10
CA LEU A 193 7.59 -8.74 -35.25
C LEU A 193 6.13 -8.64 -35.74
N ASN A 194 5.75 -9.33 -36.82
CA ASN A 194 4.51 -9.07 -37.56
C ASN A 194 3.67 -10.35 -37.80
N GLU A 195 2.40 -10.26 -37.38
CA GLU A 195 1.23 -11.18 -37.55
C GLU A 195 1.16 -12.55 -36.82
N ASP A 196 -0.09 -12.89 -36.44
CA ASP A 196 -0.73 -14.11 -35.90
C ASP A 196 -0.27 -14.82 -34.62
N TYR A 197 0.59 -14.21 -33.80
CA TYR A 197 0.87 -14.74 -32.46
C TYR A 197 -0.06 -14.19 -31.37
N SER A 198 -0.33 -15.01 -30.34
CA SER A 198 -1.37 -14.77 -29.32
C SER A 198 -1.07 -13.66 -28.31
N TRP A 199 0.16 -13.12 -28.25
CA TRP A 199 0.53 -12.11 -27.25
C TRP A 199 1.21 -10.88 -27.86
N THR A 200 1.00 -9.73 -27.22
CA THR A 200 1.59 -8.45 -27.61
C THR A 200 2.61 -8.04 -26.56
N LEU A 201 3.86 -7.81 -26.98
CA LEU A 201 4.93 -7.40 -26.08
C LEU A 201 4.90 -5.88 -25.84
N ALA A 202 4.69 -5.11 -26.90
CA ALA A 202 4.88 -3.67 -26.89
C ALA A 202 4.14 -2.99 -28.04
N THR A 203 4.06 -1.66 -27.98
CA THR A 203 3.70 -0.83 -29.12
C THR A 203 4.91 -0.06 -29.66
N PHE A 204 4.88 0.16 -30.97
CA PHE A 204 5.80 0.99 -31.74
C PHE A 204 5.01 2.15 -32.37
N HIS A 205 5.59 3.36 -32.38
CA HIS A 205 5.05 4.55 -33.05
C HIS A 205 3.59 4.94 -32.70
N ASN A 206 3.40 6.01 -31.90
CA ASN A 206 2.11 6.57 -31.49
C ASN A 206 1.07 5.54 -30.98
N ASN A 207 1.56 4.44 -30.38
CA ASN A 207 0.76 3.31 -29.90
C ASN A 207 -0.12 2.66 -30.98
N LYS A 208 0.14 2.94 -32.28
CA LYS A 208 -0.66 2.45 -33.40
C LYS A 208 -0.21 1.05 -33.84
N HIS A 209 1.08 0.72 -33.73
CA HIS A 209 1.59 -0.58 -34.20
C HIS A 209 1.93 -1.51 -33.03
N LYS A 210 1.26 -2.65 -32.95
CA LYS A 210 1.56 -3.70 -31.96
C LYS A 210 2.78 -4.50 -32.40
N ILE A 211 3.66 -4.83 -31.46
CA ILE A 211 4.84 -5.65 -31.66
C ILE A 211 4.56 -7.02 -31.10
N LYS A 212 4.52 -8.01 -31.99
CA LYS A 212 4.25 -9.40 -31.66
C LYS A 212 5.46 -10.26 -32.04
N PRO A 213 6.34 -10.60 -31.08
CA PRO A 213 7.54 -11.36 -31.38
C PRO A 213 7.18 -12.81 -31.74
N GLN A 214 7.74 -13.31 -32.85
CA GLN A 214 7.57 -14.71 -33.29
C GLN A 214 8.61 -15.67 -32.68
N GLN A 215 9.62 -15.14 -32.00
CA GLN A 215 10.70 -15.90 -31.37
C GLN A 215 10.85 -15.51 -29.90
N PRO A 216 11.48 -16.36 -29.08
CA PRO A 216 11.70 -16.04 -27.68
C PRO A 216 12.49 -14.74 -27.51
N VAL A 217 11.98 -13.86 -26.65
CA VAL A 217 12.62 -12.59 -26.31
C VAL A 217 13.49 -12.78 -25.07
N ILE A 218 14.72 -12.29 -25.11
CA ILE A 218 15.58 -12.25 -23.93
C ILE A 218 15.65 -10.83 -23.42
N ALA A 219 15.08 -10.58 -22.24
CA ALA A 219 15.09 -9.29 -21.59
C ALA A 219 16.21 -9.20 -20.56
N GLU A 220 17.21 -8.38 -20.83
CA GLU A 220 18.30 -8.05 -19.92
C GLU A 220 17.91 -6.79 -19.12
N ILE A 221 17.36 -7.01 -17.91
CA ILE A 221 16.75 -5.96 -17.08
C ILE A 221 17.20 -6.07 -15.62
N GLU A 222 17.66 -4.95 -15.08
CA GLU A 222 18.11 -4.84 -13.68
C GLU A 222 17.00 -4.30 -12.75
N ARG A 223 16.17 -3.34 -13.20
CA ARG A 223 15.19 -2.67 -12.34
C ARG A 223 13.95 -3.53 -12.09
N ARG A 224 13.52 -3.61 -10.82
CA ARG A 224 12.32 -4.37 -10.40
C ARG A 224 11.06 -3.95 -11.17
N LEU A 225 10.89 -2.65 -11.43
CA LEU A 225 9.74 -2.14 -12.18
C LEU A 225 9.72 -2.66 -13.63
N GLY A 226 10.88 -2.72 -14.31
CA GLY A 226 10.98 -3.25 -15.67
C GLY A 226 10.69 -4.74 -15.75
N VAL A 227 11.17 -5.51 -14.76
CA VAL A 227 10.85 -6.95 -14.64
C VAL A 227 9.34 -7.14 -14.47
N ASN A 228 8.69 -6.32 -13.64
CA ASN A 228 7.26 -6.44 -13.40
C ASN A 228 6.43 -6.18 -14.67
N LEU A 229 6.72 -5.07 -15.35
CA LEU A 229 6.05 -4.69 -16.60
C LEU A 229 6.12 -5.79 -17.67
N LEU A 230 7.29 -6.43 -17.82
CA LEU A 230 7.47 -7.50 -18.79
C LEU A 230 6.78 -8.80 -18.38
N LEU A 231 6.80 -9.14 -17.08
CA LEU A 231 6.09 -10.31 -16.60
C LEU A 231 4.59 -10.16 -16.83
N GLU A 232 4.01 -8.99 -16.56
CA GLU A 232 2.59 -8.70 -16.86
C GLU A 232 2.30 -8.76 -18.36
N ALA A 233 3.12 -8.10 -19.19
CA ALA A 233 2.93 -8.15 -20.64
C ALA A 233 2.98 -9.58 -21.19
N ALA A 234 3.79 -10.45 -20.57
CA ALA A 234 3.96 -11.85 -20.95
C ALA A 234 3.03 -12.84 -20.21
N ALA A 235 2.14 -12.35 -19.33
CA ALA A 235 1.35 -13.17 -18.41
C ALA A 235 0.07 -13.79 -19.01
N CYS A 236 -0.39 -13.33 -20.18
CA CYS A 236 -1.68 -13.75 -20.76
C CYS A 236 -1.65 -15.20 -21.28
N ASP A 237 -2.65 -16.04 -21.01
CA ASP A 237 -2.82 -17.35 -21.67
C ASP A 237 -1.57 -18.25 -21.64
N GLY A 238 -0.95 -18.45 -20.47
CA GLY A 238 0.26 -19.28 -20.38
C GLY A 238 0.78 -19.54 -18.96
N ILE A 239 1.91 -20.25 -18.90
CA ILE A 239 2.60 -20.61 -17.66
C ILE A 239 3.70 -19.59 -17.37
N ILE A 240 3.69 -19.08 -16.14
CA ILE A 240 4.62 -18.06 -15.66
C ILE A 240 5.43 -18.64 -14.50
N ILE A 241 6.75 -18.45 -14.56
CA ILE A 241 7.65 -18.75 -13.45
C ILE A 241 8.28 -17.43 -13.02
N GLY A 242 7.95 -16.94 -11.83
CA GLY A 242 8.39 -15.61 -11.36
C GLY A 242 8.19 -15.40 -9.86
N GLU A 243 8.68 -14.29 -9.33
CA GLU A 243 8.57 -13.95 -7.91
C GLU A 243 7.12 -13.55 -7.58
N ALA A 244 6.52 -14.20 -6.57
CA ALA A 244 5.13 -13.95 -6.15
C ALA A 244 4.81 -12.48 -5.86
N GLY A 245 5.80 -11.70 -5.40
CA GLY A 245 5.65 -10.28 -5.08
C GLY A 245 5.71 -9.33 -6.28
N LEU A 246 5.70 -9.84 -7.51
CA LEU A 246 5.69 -9.02 -8.74
C LEU A 246 4.31 -8.98 -9.39
N LEU A 247 3.65 -10.13 -9.53
CA LEU A 247 2.34 -10.22 -10.18
C LEU A 247 1.18 -10.27 -9.17
N SER A 248 0.10 -9.53 -9.45
CA SER A 248 -1.18 -9.64 -8.72
C SER A 248 -1.97 -10.90 -9.13
N ARG A 249 -1.34 -12.08 -9.04
CA ARG A 249 -1.96 -13.39 -9.30
C ARG A 249 -1.73 -14.33 -8.13
N ASP A 250 -2.71 -15.18 -7.87
CA ASP A 250 -2.55 -16.25 -6.89
C ASP A 250 -1.48 -17.23 -7.38
N VAL A 251 -0.53 -17.55 -6.49
CA VAL A 251 0.53 -18.52 -6.76
C VAL A 251 -0.08 -19.91 -6.73
N ASN A 252 0.09 -20.67 -7.82
CA ASN A 252 -0.34 -22.05 -7.89
C ASN A 252 0.59 -22.97 -7.09
N GLU A 253 0.00 -23.99 -6.48
CA GLU A 253 0.75 -25.06 -5.84
C GLU A 253 1.45 -25.95 -6.88
N PHE A 254 2.58 -26.54 -6.52
CA PHE A 254 3.37 -27.33 -7.45
C PHE A 254 2.73 -28.69 -7.73
N PRO A 255 2.57 -29.09 -9.00
CA PRO A 255 2.08 -30.42 -9.31
C PRO A 255 3.09 -31.48 -8.88
N ILE A 256 2.58 -32.53 -8.23
CA ILE A 256 3.39 -33.65 -7.76
C ILE A 256 4.27 -34.25 -8.87
N LYS A 257 3.76 -34.32 -10.11
CA LYS A 257 4.51 -34.82 -11.27
C LYS A 257 5.86 -34.14 -11.47
N VAL A 258 6.03 -32.87 -11.05
CA VAL A 258 7.31 -32.16 -11.14
C VAL A 258 8.41 -32.89 -10.36
N LEU A 259 8.05 -33.61 -9.29
CA LEU A 259 9.01 -34.36 -8.48
C LEU A 259 9.66 -35.53 -9.22
N GLU A 260 8.98 -36.13 -10.21
CA GLU A 260 9.61 -37.16 -11.04
C GLU A 260 10.78 -36.59 -11.86
N TYR A 261 10.61 -35.37 -12.38
CA TYR A 261 11.65 -34.64 -13.10
C TYR A 261 12.79 -34.22 -12.17
N TRP A 262 12.45 -33.81 -10.95
CA TRP A 262 13.43 -33.45 -9.92
C TRP A 262 14.27 -34.64 -9.43
N ILE A 263 13.65 -35.80 -9.18
CA ILE A 263 14.36 -37.02 -8.78
C ILE A 263 15.32 -37.46 -9.88
N LYS A 264 14.89 -37.46 -11.15
CA LYS A 264 15.75 -37.76 -12.30
C LYS A 264 16.97 -36.84 -12.37
N ARG A 265 16.79 -35.55 -12.06
CA ARG A 265 17.87 -34.56 -12.06
C ARG A 265 18.89 -34.78 -10.94
N ILE A 266 18.43 -35.04 -9.71
CA ILE A 266 19.32 -35.22 -8.55
C ILE A 266 19.98 -36.59 -8.51
N HIS A 267 19.32 -37.60 -9.08
CA HIS A 267 19.76 -38.99 -9.05
C HIS A 267 19.82 -39.61 -10.46
N PRO A 268 20.65 -39.08 -11.38
CA PRO A 268 20.67 -39.50 -12.78
C PRO A 268 21.15 -40.95 -12.98
N LYS A 269 21.87 -41.52 -12.01
CA LYS A 269 22.43 -42.88 -12.07
C LYS A 269 21.52 -43.95 -11.45
N LEU A 270 20.39 -43.58 -10.83
CA LEU A 270 19.47 -44.55 -10.25
C LEU A 270 18.60 -45.19 -11.34
N ASN A 271 18.29 -46.47 -11.17
CA ASN A 271 17.34 -47.17 -12.04
C ASN A 271 15.90 -46.63 -11.84
N ILE A 272 15.03 -46.88 -12.82
CA ILE A 272 13.64 -46.37 -12.80
C ILE A 272 12.88 -46.87 -11.57
N LYS A 273 13.10 -48.13 -11.15
CA LYS A 273 12.45 -48.71 -9.97
C LYS A 273 12.79 -47.95 -8.69
N SER A 274 14.07 -47.67 -8.45
CA SER A 274 14.54 -46.90 -7.30
C SER A 274 14.17 -45.43 -7.38
N GLN A 275 14.01 -44.85 -8.59
CA GLN A 275 13.45 -43.51 -8.73
C GLN A 275 11.98 -43.48 -8.29
N ASN A 276 11.18 -44.48 -8.66
CA ASN A 276 9.80 -44.61 -8.24
C ASN A 276 9.67 -44.85 -6.73
N GLU A 277 10.53 -45.69 -6.14
CA GLU A 277 10.60 -45.88 -4.67
C GLU A 277 10.90 -44.55 -3.93
N ARG A 278 11.79 -43.71 -4.48
CA ARG A 278 12.08 -42.37 -3.92
C ARG A 278 10.92 -41.40 -4.10
N PHE A 279 10.18 -41.51 -5.20
CA PHE A 279 9.01 -40.69 -5.47
C PHE A 279 7.87 -41.04 -4.50
N GLU A 280 7.52 -42.32 -4.37
CA GLU A 280 6.52 -42.79 -3.39
C GLU A 280 6.89 -42.39 -1.95
N PHE A 281 8.17 -42.47 -1.59
CA PHE A 281 8.66 -41.97 -0.29
C PHE A 281 8.38 -40.48 -0.08
N LEU A 282 8.61 -39.63 -1.09
CA LEU A 282 8.30 -38.20 -0.98
C LEU A 282 6.79 -37.95 -0.81
N LEU A 283 5.95 -38.74 -1.47
CA LEU A 283 4.49 -38.63 -1.35
C LEU A 283 3.99 -39.02 0.05
N ASP A 284 4.58 -40.04 0.66
CA ASP A 284 4.29 -40.42 2.06
C ASP A 284 4.74 -39.34 3.06
N GLU A 285 5.94 -38.76 2.87
CA GLU A 285 6.43 -37.68 3.73
C GLU A 285 5.66 -36.36 3.58
N LEU A 286 5.16 -36.05 2.37
CA LEU A 286 4.29 -34.91 2.10
C LEU A 286 2.83 -35.15 2.55
N GLY A 287 2.49 -36.37 2.98
CA GLY A 287 1.17 -36.72 3.51
C GLY A 287 0.07 -36.84 2.45
N ILE A 288 0.46 -37.02 1.18
CA ILE A 288 -0.47 -37.18 0.05
C ILE A 288 -0.96 -38.63 -0.04
N ILE A 289 -0.10 -39.60 0.30
CA ILE A 289 -0.46 -41.02 0.40
C ILE A 289 -0.61 -41.42 1.88
N THR A 290 -1.56 -42.32 2.16
CA THR A 290 -1.83 -42.82 3.51
C THR A 290 -0.62 -43.57 4.09
N ARG A 291 -0.15 -43.12 5.26
CA ARG A 291 1.01 -43.67 5.97
C ARG A 291 0.94 -45.18 6.17
N SER A 292 1.97 -45.89 5.71
CA SER A 292 2.34 -47.18 6.30
C SER A 292 3.07 -46.94 7.63
N LYS A 293 2.74 -47.70 8.69
CA LYS A 293 3.34 -47.53 10.04
C LYS A 293 4.89 -47.55 9.95
N LYS A 294 5.55 -46.48 10.41
CA LYS A 294 6.98 -46.17 10.23
C LYS A 294 7.97 -47.34 10.42
N LYS A 295 8.83 -47.56 9.41
CA LYS A 295 10.25 -47.94 9.59
C LYS A 295 11.11 -46.68 9.73
N ARG A 296 12.32 -46.80 10.31
CA ARG A 296 13.35 -45.74 10.25
C ARG A 296 13.70 -45.45 8.78
N ARG A 297 13.87 -44.16 8.43
CA ARG A 297 14.32 -43.74 7.09
C ARG A 297 15.65 -44.40 6.74
N THR A 298 15.79 -44.86 5.50
CA THR A 298 17.09 -45.31 4.98
C THR A 298 18.04 -44.12 4.80
N SER A 299 19.35 -44.35 4.80
CA SER A 299 20.35 -43.30 4.57
C SER A 299 20.10 -42.56 3.23
N GLY A 300 19.68 -43.29 2.20
CA GLY A 300 19.34 -42.70 0.91
C GLY A 300 18.05 -41.86 0.93
N GLU A 301 17.00 -42.30 1.64
CA GLU A 301 15.76 -41.51 1.85
C GLU A 301 16.05 -40.21 2.59
N GLN A 302 16.85 -40.29 3.65
CA GLN A 302 17.24 -39.12 4.44
C GLN A 302 18.06 -38.12 3.60
N ALA A 303 18.94 -38.62 2.72
CA ALA A 303 19.70 -37.77 1.80
C ALA A 303 18.79 -37.09 0.76
N THR A 304 17.84 -37.83 0.17
CA THR A 304 16.87 -37.27 -0.78
C THR A 304 15.96 -36.25 -0.10
N TRP A 305 15.46 -36.52 1.11
CA TRP A 305 14.64 -35.59 1.89
C TRP A 305 15.37 -34.31 2.28
N SER A 306 16.65 -34.42 2.64
CA SER A 306 17.48 -33.25 2.98
C SER A 306 17.68 -32.36 1.76
N LYS A 307 17.94 -32.94 0.58
CA LYS A 307 18.01 -32.20 -0.69
C LYS A 307 16.67 -31.60 -1.09
N PHE A 308 15.57 -32.32 -0.89
CA PHE A 308 14.22 -31.85 -1.16
C PHE A 308 13.92 -30.57 -0.37
N LYS A 309 14.15 -30.58 0.95
CA LYS A 309 13.95 -29.39 1.79
C LYS A 309 14.82 -28.20 1.39
N LEU A 310 16.03 -28.45 0.90
CA LEU A 310 16.92 -27.38 0.44
C LEU A 310 16.44 -26.77 -0.88
N ASP A 311 15.96 -27.59 -1.81
CA ASP A 311 15.60 -27.16 -3.15
C ASP A 311 14.18 -26.57 -3.26
N TRP A 312 13.24 -27.05 -2.45
CA TRP A 312 11.82 -26.71 -2.51
C TRP A 312 11.31 -25.92 -1.30
N GLY A 313 12.10 -25.76 -0.23
CA GLY A 313 11.70 -24.97 0.94
C GLY A 313 10.34 -25.42 1.53
N ASN A 314 9.41 -24.46 1.66
CA ASN A 314 8.06 -24.67 2.18
C ASN A 314 6.98 -24.74 1.08
N SER A 315 7.34 -25.22 -0.12
CA SER A 315 6.40 -25.37 -1.25
C SER A 315 5.18 -26.24 -0.92
N LYS A 316 4.02 -25.83 -1.43
CA LYS A 316 2.75 -26.58 -1.39
C LYS A 316 2.57 -27.41 -2.66
N TRP A 317 1.79 -28.50 -2.57
CA TRP A 317 1.71 -29.53 -3.61
C TRP A 317 0.27 -29.95 -3.94
N ILE A 318 -0.02 -30.14 -5.22
CA ILE A 318 -1.32 -30.59 -5.74
C ILE A 318 -1.17 -31.81 -6.65
N GLU A 319 -2.20 -32.67 -6.71
CA GLU A 319 -2.16 -33.90 -7.53
C GLU A 319 -2.15 -33.65 -9.03
N LYS A 320 -2.96 -32.71 -9.53
CA LYS A 320 -3.04 -32.37 -10.95
C LYS A 320 -3.17 -30.86 -11.14
N ALA A 321 -2.48 -30.34 -12.15
CA ALA A 321 -2.76 -29.03 -12.71
C ALA A 321 -3.85 -29.19 -13.77
N GLU A 322 -5.01 -28.58 -13.57
CA GLU A 322 -6.16 -28.66 -14.48
C GLU A 322 -6.23 -27.47 -15.46
N SER A 323 -5.33 -26.49 -15.30
CA SER A 323 -5.29 -25.24 -16.07
C SER A 323 -4.03 -25.13 -16.93
N ASN A 324 -4.18 -24.50 -18.10
CA ASN A 324 -3.05 -24.08 -18.96
C ASN A 324 -2.48 -22.72 -18.54
N GLU A 325 -3.12 -22.04 -17.58
CA GLU A 325 -2.64 -20.81 -16.94
C GLU A 325 -2.20 -21.13 -15.52
N LEU A 326 -0.88 -21.09 -15.30
CA LEU A 326 -0.26 -21.41 -14.02
C LEU A 326 0.79 -20.36 -13.69
N PHE A 327 0.85 -19.93 -12.42
CA PHE A 327 1.87 -19.06 -11.90
C PHE A 327 2.64 -19.74 -10.77
N PHE A 328 3.93 -20.01 -11.00
CA PHE A 328 4.81 -20.65 -10.02
C PHE A 328 5.79 -19.67 -9.41
N ASP A 329 5.79 -19.59 -8.07
CA ASP A 329 6.74 -18.76 -7.33
C ASP A 329 8.15 -19.34 -7.39
N ASN A 330 9.11 -18.53 -7.82
CA ASN A 330 10.52 -18.91 -7.88
C ASN A 330 11.38 -18.31 -6.74
N SER A 331 10.78 -17.58 -5.79
CA SER A 331 11.52 -16.84 -4.76
C SER A 331 12.26 -17.76 -3.76
N GLN A 332 11.70 -18.93 -3.45
CA GLN A 332 12.23 -19.86 -2.44
C GLN A 332 12.83 -21.15 -3.01
N ILE A 333 12.88 -21.30 -4.33
CA ILE A 333 13.36 -22.53 -4.98
C ILE A 333 14.82 -22.42 -5.44
N ARG A 334 15.55 -23.54 -5.45
CA ARG A 334 16.93 -23.60 -5.97
C ARG A 334 17.00 -24.05 -7.43
N LYS A 335 18.20 -23.97 -8.02
CA LYS A 335 18.49 -24.32 -9.42
C LYS A 335 17.87 -25.64 -9.88
N ASN A 336 18.01 -26.73 -9.11
CA ASN A 336 17.49 -28.02 -9.53
C ASN A 336 15.96 -28.05 -9.56
N ALA A 337 15.29 -27.44 -8.58
CA ALA A 337 13.84 -27.32 -8.55
C ALA A 337 13.33 -26.46 -9.73
N LEU A 338 13.91 -25.28 -9.93
CA LEU A 338 13.58 -24.39 -11.05
C LEU A 338 13.67 -25.11 -12.39
N MET A 339 14.79 -25.79 -12.63
CA MET A 339 15.00 -26.47 -13.90
C MET A 339 14.08 -27.68 -14.08
N SER A 340 13.72 -28.38 -13.00
CA SER A 340 12.74 -29.47 -13.07
C SER A 340 11.33 -28.97 -13.37
N ILE A 341 10.95 -27.78 -12.90
CA ILE A 341 9.69 -27.12 -13.29
C ILE A 341 9.73 -26.82 -14.79
N ILE A 342 10.80 -26.17 -15.27
CA ILE A 342 10.95 -25.83 -16.69
C ILE A 342 10.88 -27.07 -17.57
N GLU A 343 11.60 -28.14 -17.23
CA GLU A 343 11.59 -29.39 -17.99
C GLU A 343 10.22 -30.08 -17.98
N TRP A 344 9.51 -30.03 -16.86
CA TRP A 344 8.14 -30.54 -16.75
C TRP A 344 7.19 -29.75 -17.65
N VAL A 345 7.22 -28.41 -17.59
CA VAL A 345 6.38 -27.54 -18.44
C VAL A 345 6.65 -27.83 -19.92
N MET A 346 7.92 -27.84 -20.32
CA MET A 346 8.31 -28.04 -21.72
C MET A 346 7.87 -29.39 -22.30
N LYS A 347 7.71 -30.42 -21.47
CA LYS A 347 7.34 -31.77 -21.90
C LYS A 347 5.84 -32.04 -21.83
N GLU A 348 5.18 -31.63 -20.74
CA GLU A 348 3.75 -31.91 -20.51
C GLU A 348 2.83 -30.89 -21.20
N PHE A 349 3.24 -29.63 -21.32
CA PHE A 349 2.42 -28.55 -21.90
C PHE A 349 2.94 -28.11 -23.27
N ARG A 350 2.68 -28.93 -24.29
CA ARG A 350 3.07 -28.61 -25.68
C ARG A 350 2.18 -27.50 -26.24
N GLY A 351 2.80 -26.41 -26.69
CA GLY A 351 2.10 -25.28 -27.31
C GLY A 351 1.53 -24.27 -26.31
N VAL A 352 1.66 -24.50 -25.00
CA VAL A 352 1.30 -23.51 -23.98
C VAL A 352 2.47 -22.54 -23.81
N PRO A 353 2.22 -21.23 -23.88
CA PRO A 353 3.26 -20.24 -23.74
C PRO A 353 3.95 -20.26 -22.37
N LEU A 354 5.28 -20.12 -22.36
CA LEU A 354 6.10 -20.11 -21.15
C LEU A 354 6.86 -18.77 -21.00
N SER A 355 6.70 -18.14 -19.84
CA SER A 355 7.36 -16.90 -19.45
C SER A 355 8.17 -17.12 -18.18
N ILE A 356 9.46 -16.79 -18.21
CA ILE A 356 10.39 -17.10 -17.11
C ILE A 356 11.09 -15.82 -16.64
N GLN A 357 10.90 -15.44 -15.39
CA GLN A 357 11.86 -14.60 -14.68
C GLN A 357 12.95 -15.49 -14.12
N TRP A 358 14.19 -15.22 -14.50
CA TRP A 358 15.35 -15.94 -14.02
C TRP A 358 15.82 -15.38 -12.68
N PRO A 359 15.90 -16.19 -11.60
CA PRO A 359 16.37 -15.72 -10.30
C PRO A 359 17.83 -15.24 -10.33
N ARG A 360 18.11 -14.11 -9.67
CA ARG A 360 19.45 -13.49 -9.65
C ARG A 360 20.54 -14.35 -9.02
N ASN A 361 20.14 -15.22 -8.10
CA ASN A 361 21.04 -16.12 -7.37
C ASN A 361 21.36 -17.44 -8.12
N ILE A 362 20.83 -17.63 -9.32
CA ILE A 362 21.01 -18.86 -10.10
C ILE A 362 21.74 -18.53 -11.40
N GLU A 363 22.92 -19.12 -11.59
CA GLU A 363 23.65 -19.01 -12.85
C GLU A 363 23.06 -19.90 -13.94
N LEU A 364 22.78 -19.31 -15.10
CA LEU A 364 22.34 -19.99 -16.32
C LEU A 364 23.56 -20.40 -17.15
N LEU A 365 23.75 -21.71 -17.35
CA LEU A 365 24.84 -22.25 -18.18
C LEU A 365 24.46 -22.26 -19.66
N GLU A 366 25.45 -22.21 -20.55
CA GLU A 366 25.23 -22.14 -22.01
C GLU A 366 24.44 -23.34 -22.58
N ASN A 367 24.71 -24.54 -22.07
CA ASN A 367 23.98 -25.74 -22.49
C ASN A 367 22.50 -25.69 -22.06
N GLU A 368 22.23 -25.14 -20.88
CA GLU A 368 20.87 -24.99 -20.34
C GLU A 368 20.11 -23.91 -21.14
N SER A 369 20.76 -22.77 -21.44
CA SER A 369 20.16 -21.71 -22.26
C SER A 369 19.81 -22.18 -23.67
N ASN A 370 20.70 -22.94 -24.31
CA ASN A 370 20.45 -23.46 -25.65
C ASN A 370 19.30 -24.48 -25.68
N SER A 371 19.12 -25.25 -24.61
CA SER A 371 17.98 -26.16 -24.46
C SER A 371 16.68 -25.40 -24.30
N ILE A 372 16.67 -24.35 -23.48
CA ILE A 372 15.46 -23.56 -23.18
C ILE A 372 15.01 -22.78 -24.42
N LEU A 373 15.93 -22.12 -25.13
CA LEU A 373 15.62 -21.31 -26.32
C LEU A 373 15.08 -22.11 -27.51
N ARG A 374 15.30 -23.43 -27.56
CA ARG A 374 14.73 -24.32 -28.58
C ARG A 374 13.26 -24.63 -28.35
N HIS A 375 12.70 -24.27 -27.20
CA HIS A 375 11.30 -24.53 -26.92
C HIS A 375 10.40 -23.57 -27.72
N PRO A 376 9.51 -24.10 -28.59
CA PRO A 376 8.76 -23.26 -29.53
C PRO A 376 7.74 -22.34 -28.87
N ALA A 377 7.25 -22.66 -27.68
CA ALA A 377 6.26 -21.86 -26.95
C ALA A 377 6.91 -20.93 -25.90
N LEU A 378 8.25 -20.82 -25.86
CA LEU A 378 8.92 -19.89 -24.96
C LEU A 378 8.69 -18.45 -25.44
N ARG A 379 8.08 -17.61 -24.61
CA ARG A 379 7.83 -16.20 -24.92
C ARG A 379 8.98 -15.31 -24.54
N ILE A 380 9.35 -15.34 -23.26
CA ILE A 380 10.32 -14.41 -22.70
C ILE A 380 11.14 -15.05 -21.57
N ILE A 381 12.42 -14.71 -21.53
CA ILE A 381 13.30 -14.89 -20.37
C ILE A 381 13.71 -13.50 -19.89
N ILE A 382 13.40 -13.18 -18.64
CA ILE A 382 13.82 -11.92 -18.00
C ILE A 382 14.98 -12.25 -17.06
N ILE A 383 16.14 -11.66 -17.30
CA ILE A 383 17.38 -11.94 -16.57
C ILE A 383 18.17 -10.66 -16.34
N GLU A 384 18.98 -10.61 -15.29
CA GLU A 384 19.84 -9.46 -15.01
C GLU A 384 20.95 -9.30 -16.05
N LYS A 385 21.57 -10.43 -16.45
CA LYS A 385 22.64 -10.46 -17.44
C LYS A 385 22.58 -11.72 -18.28
N TRP A 386 22.62 -11.57 -19.60
CA TRP A 386 22.63 -12.70 -20.52
C TRP A 386 24.07 -13.13 -20.86
N ASN A 387 24.42 -14.37 -20.52
CA ASN A 387 25.75 -14.96 -20.77
C ASN A 387 25.75 -16.07 -21.85
N GLY A 388 24.62 -16.28 -22.53
CA GLY A 388 24.47 -17.34 -23.55
C GLY A 388 24.80 -16.88 -24.97
N THR A 389 24.46 -17.72 -25.95
CA THR A 389 24.51 -17.38 -27.38
C THR A 389 23.65 -16.14 -27.67
N LYS A 390 24.10 -15.29 -28.60
CA LYS A 390 23.38 -14.03 -28.90
C LYS A 390 21.98 -14.36 -29.47
N PRO A 391 20.89 -13.91 -28.82
CA PRO A 391 19.54 -14.16 -29.32
C PRO A 391 19.21 -13.23 -30.49
N ASN A 392 18.23 -13.65 -31.30
CA ASN A 392 17.72 -12.85 -32.42
C ASN A 392 16.90 -11.63 -31.93
N LEU A 393 16.24 -11.77 -30.76
CA LEU A 393 15.49 -10.72 -30.09
C LEU A 393 16.03 -10.50 -28.67
N MET A 394 16.62 -9.33 -28.45
CA MET A 394 17.16 -8.94 -27.14
C MET A 394 16.56 -7.62 -26.69
N LEU A 395 15.96 -7.58 -25.50
CA LEU A 395 15.33 -6.40 -24.94
C LEU A 395 16.19 -5.83 -23.81
N ARG A 396 16.40 -4.51 -23.81
CA ARG A 396 17.20 -3.80 -22.80
C ARG A 396 16.50 -2.53 -22.34
N GLU A 397 16.74 -2.14 -21.09
CA GLU A 397 16.25 -0.86 -20.59
C GLU A 397 16.93 0.34 -21.29
N THR A 398 16.18 1.41 -21.50
CA THR A 398 16.75 2.68 -21.97
C THR A 398 17.42 3.41 -20.80
N LYS A 399 18.59 4.02 -21.04
CA LYS A 399 19.37 4.69 -19.98
C LYS A 399 18.87 6.09 -19.61
N GLN A 400 18.00 6.70 -20.42
CA GLN A 400 17.71 8.13 -20.39
C GLN A 400 16.23 8.47 -20.08
N PHE A 401 15.33 7.48 -20.07
CA PHE A 401 13.90 7.68 -19.79
C PHE A 401 13.44 6.89 -18.56
N ASN A 402 12.42 7.41 -17.85
CA ASN A 402 11.64 6.61 -16.91
C ASN A 402 10.83 5.55 -17.70
N LEU A 403 10.67 4.34 -17.14
CA LEU A 403 9.89 3.24 -17.74
C LEU A 403 8.49 3.74 -18.18
N PRO A 404 7.93 3.29 -19.32
CA PRO A 404 8.03 1.94 -19.91
C PRO A 404 8.77 1.82 -21.25
N LEU A 405 9.64 2.78 -21.61
CA LEU A 405 10.41 2.70 -22.85
C LEU A 405 11.58 1.71 -22.74
N MET A 406 11.70 0.80 -23.72
CA MET A 406 12.75 -0.22 -23.82
C MET A 406 13.31 -0.30 -25.25
N ASN A 407 14.53 -0.81 -25.38
CA ASN A 407 15.21 -0.98 -26.66
C ASN A 407 15.20 -2.46 -27.07
N LEU A 408 14.45 -2.78 -28.13
CA LEU A 408 14.45 -4.10 -28.77
C LEU A 408 15.56 -4.16 -29.82
N HIS A 409 16.60 -4.91 -29.52
CA HIS A 409 17.68 -5.22 -30.45
C HIS A 409 17.28 -6.40 -31.33
N LEU A 410 17.28 -6.16 -32.65
CA LEU A 410 17.13 -7.18 -33.67
C LEU A 410 18.50 -7.64 -34.20
N ASP A 411 18.47 -8.66 -35.04
CA ASP A 411 19.62 -9.05 -35.86
C ASP A 411 20.16 -7.89 -36.70
N ARG A 412 21.44 -7.97 -37.06
CA ARG A 412 22.16 -6.97 -37.87
C ARG A 412 22.30 -5.58 -37.22
N GLY A 413 22.06 -5.46 -35.92
CA GLY A 413 22.37 -4.25 -35.12
C GLY A 413 21.30 -3.15 -35.19
N ILE A 414 20.08 -3.50 -35.61
CA ILE A 414 18.93 -2.60 -35.58
C ILE A 414 18.40 -2.52 -34.13
N VAL A 415 18.13 -1.31 -33.66
CA VAL A 415 17.57 -1.07 -32.33
C VAL A 415 16.24 -0.37 -32.51
N LEU A 416 15.18 -1.02 -32.05
CA LEU A 416 13.82 -0.50 -32.07
C LEU A 416 13.45 0.02 -30.68
N PRO A 417 13.13 1.32 -30.55
CA PRO A 417 12.57 1.86 -29.32
C PRO A 417 11.09 1.46 -29.21
N ILE A 418 10.74 0.75 -28.15
CA ILE A 418 9.42 0.19 -27.94
C ILE A 418 8.84 0.67 -26.60
N SER A 419 7.52 0.85 -26.55
CA SER A 419 6.81 1.08 -25.29
C SER A 419 6.12 -0.22 -24.91
N VAL A 420 6.54 -0.84 -23.80
CA VAL A 420 5.91 -2.09 -23.33
C VAL A 420 4.41 -1.86 -23.16
N GLU A 421 3.62 -2.67 -23.83
CA GLU A 421 2.16 -2.64 -23.76
C GLU A 421 1.82 -3.66 -22.70
N ILE A 422 1.27 -3.20 -21.60
CA ILE A 422 0.66 -4.11 -20.66
C ILE A 422 -0.59 -4.56 -21.38
N SER A 423 -0.58 -5.81 -21.81
CA SER A 423 -1.82 -6.49 -22.10
C SER A 423 -2.64 -6.29 -20.84
N THR A 424 -3.64 -5.41 -20.90
CA THR A 424 -4.75 -5.56 -19.99
C THR A 424 -5.08 -7.02 -20.18
N LEU A 425 -4.86 -7.85 -19.15
CA LEU A 425 -5.79 -8.96 -18.94
C LEU A 425 -7.11 -8.35 -19.33
N GLN A 426 -7.83 -8.98 -20.24
CA GLN A 426 -9.24 -8.71 -20.28
C GLN A 426 -9.60 -8.83 -18.79
N VAL A 427 -9.75 -7.66 -18.13
CA VAL A 427 -10.86 -7.40 -17.26
C VAL A 427 -11.91 -7.99 -18.15
N GLU A 428 -12.25 -9.26 -17.88
CA GLU A 428 -13.52 -9.74 -18.33
C GLU A 428 -14.35 -8.53 -18.03
N ASN A 429 -14.91 -7.90 -19.07
CA ASN A 429 -16.06 -7.07 -18.87
C ASN A 429 -17.03 -8.10 -18.29
N SER A 430 -16.87 -8.36 -16.99
CA SER A 430 -17.73 -9.06 -16.11
C SER A 430 -18.89 -8.14 -16.27
N ARG A 431 -19.76 -8.52 -17.21
CA ARG A 431 -21.09 -7.96 -17.37
C ARG A 431 -21.49 -7.67 -15.95
N ILE A 432 -21.69 -6.38 -15.66
CA ILE A 432 -22.00 -5.86 -14.34
C ILE A 432 -22.70 -6.98 -13.61
N GLU A 433 -22.04 -7.62 -12.64
CA GLU A 433 -22.78 -8.51 -11.77
C GLU A 433 -23.84 -7.58 -11.21
N GLU A 434 -25.10 -7.75 -11.63
CA GLU A 434 -26.19 -6.82 -11.33
C GLU A 434 -26.40 -6.68 -9.80
N ASN A 435 -25.67 -7.47 -9.01
CA ASN A 435 -25.69 -7.56 -7.56
C ASN A 435 -24.33 -7.29 -6.86
N TYR A 436 -23.35 -6.60 -7.47
CA TYR A 436 -22.13 -6.24 -6.74
C TYR A 436 -22.44 -5.23 -5.62
N SER A 437 -22.14 -5.60 -4.38
CA SER A 437 -22.29 -4.74 -3.20
C SER A 437 -20.93 -4.34 -2.65
N ILE A 438 -20.72 -3.03 -2.49
CA ILE A 438 -19.46 -2.49 -1.95
C ILE A 438 -19.27 -3.03 -0.51
N PRO A 439 -18.08 -3.55 -0.16
CA PRO A 439 -17.76 -4.01 1.18
C PRO A 439 -18.16 -2.99 2.25
N THR A 440 -18.85 -3.44 3.31
CA THR A 440 -19.41 -2.55 4.35
C THR A 440 -18.38 -1.61 4.99
N LYS A 441 -17.11 -2.05 5.08
CA LYS A 441 -15.98 -1.24 5.57
C LYS A 441 -15.69 -0.06 4.64
N LEU A 442 -15.64 -0.29 3.33
CA LEU A 442 -15.43 0.77 2.32
C LEU A 442 -16.65 1.69 2.23
N MET A 443 -17.86 1.14 2.23
CA MET A 443 -19.10 1.93 2.19
C MET A 443 -19.18 2.94 3.35
N LYS A 444 -18.75 2.54 4.56
CA LYS A 444 -18.68 3.45 5.72
C LYS A 444 -17.67 4.58 5.52
N LEU A 445 -16.53 4.32 4.88
CA LEU A 445 -15.48 5.32 4.62
C LEU A 445 -15.87 6.28 3.48
N ILE A 446 -16.48 5.77 2.42
CA ILE A 446 -17.02 6.54 1.30
C ILE A 446 -18.10 7.51 1.80
N LYS A 447 -19.04 7.04 2.62
CA LYS A 447 -20.08 7.90 3.22
C LYS A 447 -19.50 8.98 4.13
N LYS A 448 -18.43 8.66 4.89
CA LYS A 448 -17.74 9.65 5.74
C LYS A 448 -17.06 10.76 4.93
N SER A 449 -16.54 10.43 3.75
CA SER A 449 -15.90 11.37 2.82
C SER A 449 -16.91 12.10 1.92
N GLN A 450 -18.22 11.89 2.13
CA GLN A 450 -19.30 12.51 1.36
C GLN A 450 -19.21 12.26 -0.15
N ILE A 451 -18.61 11.14 -0.56
CA ILE A 451 -18.47 10.78 -1.96
C ILE A 451 -19.75 10.10 -2.45
N GLU A 452 -20.36 10.64 -3.49
CA GLU A 452 -21.50 10.03 -4.16
C GLU A 452 -21.03 8.89 -5.08
N VAL A 453 -21.46 7.67 -4.78
CA VAL A 453 -21.20 6.50 -5.64
C VAL A 453 -22.52 6.04 -6.23
N ASN A 454 -22.68 6.21 -7.54
CA ASN A 454 -23.82 5.69 -8.27
C ASN A 454 -23.58 4.20 -8.56
N LEU A 455 -24.38 3.31 -7.96
CA LEU A 455 -24.28 1.86 -8.20
C LEU A 455 -24.82 1.43 -9.57
N LYS A 456 -25.50 2.32 -10.30
CA LYS A 456 -26.10 2.05 -11.62
C LYS A 456 -25.20 2.48 -12.78
N GLU A 457 -24.16 3.26 -12.52
CA GLU A 457 -23.20 3.76 -13.52
C GLU A 457 -21.78 3.34 -13.12
N SER A 458 -20.93 3.03 -14.09
CA SER A 458 -19.53 2.69 -13.84
C SER A 458 -18.74 3.93 -13.42
N ASN A 459 -18.56 4.13 -12.12
CA ASN A 459 -17.62 5.10 -11.57
C ASN A 459 -16.28 4.41 -11.25
N LEU A 460 -15.16 5.10 -11.48
CA LEU A 460 -13.79 4.58 -11.23
C LEU A 460 -13.62 4.02 -9.79
N ILE A 461 -14.24 4.67 -8.80
CA ILE A 461 -14.27 4.21 -7.40
C ILE A 461 -14.94 2.84 -7.26
N LEU A 462 -16.01 2.57 -8.01
CA LEU A 462 -16.74 1.29 -7.95
C LEU A 462 -15.88 0.16 -8.51
N GLU A 463 -15.17 0.41 -9.61
CA GLU A 463 -14.21 -0.54 -10.18
C GLU A 463 -13.07 -0.82 -9.19
N CYS A 464 -12.55 0.23 -8.55
CA CYS A 464 -11.54 0.10 -7.50
C CYS A 464 -12.05 -0.70 -6.28
N CYS A 465 -13.30 -0.50 -5.87
CA CYS A 465 -13.90 -1.25 -4.77
C CYS A 465 -13.96 -2.76 -5.06
N LYS A 466 -14.19 -3.16 -6.32
CA LYS A 466 -14.22 -4.58 -6.72
C LYS A 466 -12.91 -5.31 -6.49
N GLN A 467 -11.79 -4.60 -6.59
CA GLN A 467 -10.46 -5.18 -6.40
C GLN A 467 -10.03 -5.24 -4.93
N TYR A 468 -10.78 -4.63 -4.00
CA TYR A 468 -10.52 -4.75 -2.57
C TYR A 468 -11.07 -6.09 -2.02
N PRO A 469 -10.32 -6.85 -1.18
CA PRO A 469 -9.12 -6.48 -0.46
C PRO A 469 -7.79 -6.94 -1.07
N THR A 470 -7.80 -7.76 -2.12
CA THR A 470 -6.60 -8.34 -2.76
C THR A 470 -5.70 -7.23 -3.32
N GLY A 471 -6.31 -6.31 -4.06
CA GLY A 471 -5.68 -5.13 -4.63
C GLY A 471 -4.81 -5.39 -5.86
N ASN A 472 -4.51 -4.32 -6.59
CA ASN A 472 -3.63 -4.29 -7.75
C ASN A 472 -2.65 -3.12 -7.60
N GLU A 473 -1.39 -3.40 -7.27
CA GLU A 473 -0.38 -2.36 -7.04
C GLU A 473 -0.04 -1.60 -8.33
N PHE A 474 -0.11 -2.26 -9.49
CA PHE A 474 0.20 -1.62 -10.76
C PHE A 474 -0.84 -0.56 -11.13
N GLU A 475 -2.13 -0.93 -11.10
CA GLU A 475 -3.21 0.01 -11.32
C GLU A 475 -3.21 1.12 -10.27
N ALA A 476 -2.88 0.76 -9.02
CA ALA A 476 -2.73 1.72 -7.95
C ALA A 476 -1.63 2.74 -8.30
N ASN A 477 -0.47 2.31 -8.81
CA ASN A 477 0.60 3.23 -9.22
C ASN A 477 0.19 4.15 -10.38
N LYS A 478 -0.61 3.66 -11.33
CA LYS A 478 -1.14 4.48 -12.43
C LYS A 478 -2.09 5.57 -11.92
N LEU A 479 -2.93 5.24 -10.95
CA LEU A 479 -3.92 6.17 -10.37
C LEU A 479 -3.32 7.11 -9.32
N GLU A 480 -2.12 6.84 -8.78
CA GLU A 480 -1.55 7.57 -7.64
C GLU A 480 -1.47 9.09 -7.85
N SER A 481 -1.11 9.54 -9.06
CA SER A 481 -0.98 10.96 -9.38
C SER A 481 -2.32 11.66 -9.60
N GLU A 482 -3.25 11.03 -10.32
CA GLU A 482 -4.51 11.65 -10.74
C GLU A 482 -5.63 11.43 -9.72
N ASN A 483 -5.73 10.21 -9.18
CA ASN A 483 -6.83 9.69 -8.37
C ASN A 483 -6.27 8.99 -7.11
N PRO A 484 -5.79 9.76 -6.12
CA PRO A 484 -5.04 9.21 -4.98
C PRO A 484 -5.90 8.32 -4.08
N LEU A 485 -7.20 8.59 -3.96
CA LEU A 485 -8.11 7.78 -3.14
C LEU A 485 -8.39 6.41 -3.78
N GLU A 486 -8.65 6.40 -5.07
CA GLU A 486 -8.85 5.20 -5.88
C GLU A 486 -7.61 4.33 -5.77
N SER A 487 -6.43 4.93 -5.95
CA SER A 487 -5.14 4.28 -5.76
C SER A 487 -5.02 3.62 -4.37
N TRP A 488 -5.51 4.29 -3.32
CA TRP A 488 -5.50 3.76 -1.95
C TRP A 488 -6.39 2.53 -1.78
N ILE A 489 -7.59 2.55 -2.36
CA ILE A 489 -8.57 1.47 -2.25
C ILE A 489 -8.03 0.18 -2.89
N ILE A 490 -7.42 0.28 -4.07
CA ILE A 490 -6.87 -0.86 -4.79
C ILE A 490 -5.49 -1.29 -4.31
N THR A 491 -4.90 -0.63 -3.30
CA THR A 491 -3.57 -1.04 -2.82
C THR A 491 -3.64 -2.37 -2.04
N PRO A 492 -2.79 -3.36 -2.39
CA PRO A 492 -2.63 -4.58 -1.62
C PRO A 492 -2.24 -4.31 -0.17
N SER A 493 -2.76 -5.11 0.76
CA SER A 493 -2.64 -4.85 2.21
C SER A 493 -1.20 -4.65 2.70
N ASN A 494 -0.24 -5.45 2.20
CA ASN A 494 1.18 -5.40 2.55
C ASN A 494 1.92 -4.14 2.04
N LEU A 495 1.40 -3.48 1.00
CA LEU A 495 2.02 -2.30 0.38
C LEU A 495 1.38 -0.98 0.82
N ARG A 496 0.30 -1.04 1.61
CA ARG A 496 -0.42 0.14 2.10
C ARG A 496 0.47 1.10 2.88
N TRP A 497 1.44 0.62 3.67
CA TRP A 497 2.32 1.53 4.40
C TRP A 497 3.13 2.42 3.44
N LEU A 498 3.77 1.81 2.43
CA LEU A 498 4.60 2.53 1.45
C LEU A 498 3.79 3.54 0.65
N ARG A 499 2.55 3.20 0.29
CA ARG A 499 1.67 4.14 -0.41
C ARG A 499 1.18 5.26 0.50
N TRP A 500 0.80 4.95 1.73
CA TRP A 500 0.35 5.96 2.71
C TRP A 500 1.41 7.05 2.89
N GLN A 501 2.70 6.69 2.97
CA GLN A 501 3.79 7.66 3.06
C GLN A 501 3.81 8.68 1.91
N ARG A 502 3.32 8.32 0.72
CA ARG A 502 3.33 9.18 -0.47
C ARG A 502 2.03 9.97 -0.63
N ILE A 503 0.88 9.37 -0.29
CA ILE A 503 -0.43 9.95 -0.57
C ILE A 503 -1.18 10.50 0.64
N SER A 504 -0.72 10.27 1.88
CA SER A 504 -1.50 10.61 3.10
C SER A 504 -1.92 12.07 3.20
N ASN A 505 -1.15 12.97 2.59
CA ASN A 505 -1.45 14.41 2.60
C ASN A 505 -2.49 14.82 1.55
N ARG A 506 -2.88 13.90 0.66
CA ARG A 506 -3.79 14.12 -0.48
C ARG A 506 -5.14 13.40 -0.33
N ILE A 507 -5.32 12.63 0.74
CA ILE A 507 -6.55 11.90 1.05
C ILE A 507 -6.98 12.18 2.49
N ASP A 508 -8.26 12.00 2.79
CA ASP A 508 -8.75 12.26 4.15
C ASP A 508 -8.10 11.33 5.19
N PRO A 509 -7.67 11.83 6.36
CA PRO A 509 -6.98 11.03 7.38
C PRO A 509 -7.77 9.81 7.86
N HIS A 510 -9.10 9.83 7.78
CA HIS A 510 -9.93 8.70 8.20
C HIS A 510 -9.72 7.44 7.34
N TRP A 511 -9.15 7.56 6.13
CA TRP A 511 -8.82 6.43 5.26
C TRP A 511 -7.69 5.54 5.82
N VAL A 512 -6.98 6.00 6.86
CA VAL A 512 -6.02 5.19 7.63
C VAL A 512 -6.66 3.93 8.23
N GLU A 513 -7.99 3.88 8.37
CA GLU A 513 -8.72 2.69 8.84
C GLU A 513 -8.48 1.44 7.96
N LEU A 514 -7.99 1.59 6.73
CA LEU A 514 -7.59 0.48 5.85
C LEU A 514 -6.14 0.02 6.06
N LEU A 515 -5.31 0.82 6.73
CA LEU A 515 -3.92 0.51 7.10
C LEU A 515 -3.88 -0.09 8.51
N PRO A 516 -3.58 -1.40 8.65
CA PRO A 516 -3.39 -2.02 9.95
C PRO A 516 -2.17 -1.41 10.67
N PRO A 517 -2.28 -1.02 11.97
CA PRO A 517 -1.13 -0.50 12.73
C PRO A 517 0.07 -1.45 12.75
N GLU A 518 -0.16 -2.75 12.61
CA GLU A 518 0.85 -3.81 12.63
C GLU A 518 1.82 -3.75 11.44
N LEU A 519 1.40 -3.13 10.32
CA LEU A 519 2.23 -2.98 9.11
C LEU A 519 3.08 -1.70 9.12
N ILE A 520 2.92 -0.87 10.14
CA ILE A 520 3.58 0.44 10.24
C ILE A 520 4.81 0.29 11.13
N PRO A 521 6.00 0.74 10.69
CA PRO A 521 7.15 0.80 11.58
C PRO A 521 6.84 1.73 12.76
N VAL A 522 7.15 1.26 13.97
CA VAL A 522 6.74 1.86 15.25
C VAL A 522 7.05 3.36 15.31
N GLU A 523 8.19 3.78 14.78
CA GLU A 523 8.67 5.17 14.74
C GLU A 523 7.69 6.15 14.07
N PHE A 524 6.85 5.67 13.16
CA PHE A 524 5.89 6.50 12.43
C PHE A 524 4.47 6.45 13.00
N ILE A 525 4.18 5.53 13.93
CA ILE A 525 2.83 5.40 14.49
C ILE A 525 2.41 6.70 15.17
N GLY A 526 3.29 7.33 15.95
CA GLY A 526 3.00 8.59 16.65
C GLY A 526 2.48 9.69 15.71
N LYS A 527 3.10 9.86 14.54
CA LYS A 527 2.71 10.86 13.52
C LYS A 527 1.33 10.61 12.95
N ILE A 528 1.01 9.34 12.68
CA ILE A 528 -0.25 8.95 12.05
C ILE A 528 -1.41 9.09 13.03
N VAL A 529 -1.18 8.76 14.30
CA VAL A 529 -2.20 8.79 15.34
C VAL A 529 -2.80 10.18 15.54
N LEU A 530 -2.02 11.24 15.38
CA LEU A 530 -2.49 12.61 15.61
C LEU A 530 -3.77 12.89 14.80
N ASN A 531 -3.80 12.45 13.55
CA ASN A 531 -4.91 12.66 12.60
C ASN A 531 -5.81 11.42 12.44
N ALA A 532 -5.52 10.30 13.12
CA ALA A 532 -6.28 9.07 12.97
C ALA A 532 -7.61 9.09 13.74
N PRO A 533 -8.65 8.34 13.29
CA PRO A 533 -9.90 8.19 14.03
C PRO A 533 -9.72 7.49 15.39
N LYS A 534 -10.57 7.85 16.38
CA LYS A 534 -10.52 7.31 17.77
C LYS A 534 -10.41 5.78 17.83
N LYS A 535 -11.16 5.05 16.99
CA LYS A 535 -11.10 3.58 16.92
C LYS A 535 -9.72 3.06 16.54
N TRP A 536 -9.04 3.72 15.61
CA TRP A 536 -7.70 3.37 15.17
C TRP A 536 -6.67 3.68 16.27
N LYS A 537 -6.80 4.83 16.95
CA LYS A 537 -5.95 5.17 18.12
C LYS A 537 -6.04 4.11 19.23
N LEU A 538 -7.25 3.64 19.54
CA LEU A 538 -7.45 2.59 20.54
C LEU A 538 -6.86 1.24 20.08
N LYS A 539 -6.99 0.87 18.80
CA LYS A 539 -6.40 -0.37 18.27
C LYS A 539 -4.87 -0.33 18.34
N SER A 540 -4.25 0.76 17.89
CA SER A 540 -2.80 0.94 17.95
C SER A 540 -2.27 0.92 19.38
N ARG A 541 -2.92 1.62 20.32
CA ARG A 541 -2.56 1.58 21.75
C ARG A 541 -2.60 0.17 22.32
N LYS A 542 -3.65 -0.62 22.03
CA LYS A 542 -3.74 -2.03 22.47
C LYS A 542 -2.58 -2.89 21.95
N ILE A 543 -2.22 -2.74 20.68
CA ILE A 543 -1.10 -3.48 20.07
C ILE A 543 0.23 -3.10 20.72
N LEU A 544 0.47 -1.82 20.97
CA LEU A 544 1.68 -1.36 21.63
C LEU A 544 1.79 -1.87 23.06
N ILE A 545 0.70 -1.83 23.82
CA ILE A 545 0.64 -2.38 25.19
C ILE A 545 0.89 -3.90 25.16
N SER A 546 0.27 -4.65 24.24
CA SER A 546 0.52 -6.09 24.14
C SER A 546 1.98 -6.40 23.78
N ASN A 547 2.61 -5.59 22.94
CA ASN A 547 4.01 -5.76 22.60
C ASN A 547 4.91 -5.54 23.82
N LEU A 548 4.62 -4.53 24.65
CA LEU A 548 5.36 -4.26 25.89
C LEU A 548 5.15 -5.34 26.95
N GLN A 549 3.94 -5.91 27.02
CA GLN A 549 3.66 -7.03 27.93
C GLN A 549 4.43 -8.30 27.54
N ASN A 550 4.60 -8.53 26.24
CA ASN A 550 5.36 -9.68 25.73
C ASN A 550 6.88 -9.49 25.84
N ASP A 551 7.36 -8.27 25.59
CA ASP A 551 8.78 -7.91 25.65
C ASP A 551 8.97 -6.50 26.26
N PRO A 552 9.23 -6.44 27.59
CA PRO A 552 9.42 -5.18 28.30
C PRO A 552 10.63 -4.35 27.82
N ASP A 553 11.64 -4.97 27.20
CA ASP A 553 12.85 -4.26 26.75
C ASP A 553 12.58 -3.32 25.56
N ILE A 554 11.50 -3.58 24.80
CA ILE A 554 11.01 -2.69 23.74
C ILE A 554 10.72 -1.27 24.25
N SER A 555 10.44 -1.13 25.56
CA SER A 555 10.22 0.18 26.20
C SER A 555 11.39 1.15 26.01
N LEU A 556 12.64 0.67 25.90
CA LEU A 556 13.81 1.50 25.61
C LEU A 556 13.75 2.10 24.21
N ASN A 557 13.23 1.35 23.23
CA ASN A 557 13.04 1.84 21.87
C ASN A 557 11.92 2.89 21.82
N TYR A 558 10.77 2.59 22.45
CA TYR A 558 9.66 3.53 22.51
C TYR A 558 10.03 4.83 23.23
N ARG A 559 10.88 4.74 24.26
CA ARG A 559 11.47 5.92 24.93
C ARG A 559 12.32 6.77 23.97
N LYS A 560 13.15 6.16 23.12
CA LYS A 560 13.93 6.90 22.11
C LYS A 560 13.02 7.64 21.13
N ILE A 561 11.93 6.99 20.71
CA ILE A 561 10.92 7.61 19.84
C ILE A 561 10.26 8.79 20.56
N LEU A 562 9.85 8.61 21.83
CA LEU A 562 9.29 9.67 22.67
C LEU A 562 10.23 10.89 22.78
N LEU A 563 11.52 10.64 23.02
CA LEU A 563 12.53 11.70 23.15
C LEU A 563 12.65 12.58 21.89
N ASN A 564 12.55 11.95 20.71
CA ASN A 564 12.73 12.63 19.42
C ASN A 564 11.42 13.17 18.81
N GLY A 565 10.27 12.83 19.38
CA GLY A 565 8.95 13.22 18.86
C GLY A 565 8.59 14.68 19.13
N ALA A 566 7.62 15.21 18.38
CA ALA A 566 7.00 16.50 18.66
C ALA A 566 6.17 16.45 19.97
N GLU A 567 5.85 17.59 20.58
CA GLU A 567 5.10 17.63 21.85
C GLU A 567 3.74 16.91 21.79
N GLU A 568 3.03 16.95 20.65
CA GLU A 568 1.78 16.21 20.45
C GLU A 568 2.00 14.69 20.40
N GLU A 569 3.07 14.25 19.74
CA GLU A 569 3.47 12.85 19.70
C GLU A 569 3.87 12.37 21.09
N LYS A 570 4.59 13.22 21.84
CA LYS A 570 4.99 12.93 23.23
C LYS A 570 3.79 12.69 24.13
N ALA A 571 2.75 13.51 24.01
CA ALA A 571 1.51 13.35 24.76
C ALA A 571 0.87 11.97 24.52
N TRP A 572 0.80 11.55 23.26
CA TRP A 572 0.21 10.26 22.90
C TRP A 572 1.08 9.06 23.30
N TRP A 573 2.39 9.13 23.06
CA TRP A 573 3.32 8.08 23.47
C TRP A 573 3.39 7.92 24.99
N PHE A 574 3.38 9.03 25.73
CA PHE A 574 3.32 9.02 27.19
C PHE A 574 2.07 8.28 27.68
N SER A 575 0.90 8.61 27.11
CA SER A 575 -0.37 7.93 27.36
C SER A 575 -0.29 6.40 27.17
N CYS A 576 0.33 5.95 26.08
CA CYS A 576 0.48 4.52 25.82
C CYS A 576 1.44 3.84 26.81
N LEU A 577 2.57 4.47 27.09
CA LEU A 577 3.64 3.90 27.92
C LEU A 577 3.28 3.90 29.41
N ILE A 578 2.65 4.96 29.91
CA ILE A 578 2.30 5.07 31.32
C ILE A 578 1.18 4.10 31.72
N SER A 579 0.25 3.78 30.81
CA SER A 579 -0.69 2.67 31.01
C SER A 579 -0.02 1.33 31.20
N SER A 580 1.16 1.15 30.60
CA SER A 580 1.98 -0.02 30.79
C SER A 580 2.98 0.10 31.96
N ALA A 581 2.88 1.14 32.80
CA ALA A 581 3.81 1.39 33.90
C ALA A 581 4.09 0.17 34.80
N PRO A 582 3.10 -0.69 35.16
CA PRO A 582 3.36 -1.86 35.99
C PRO A 582 4.39 -2.85 35.41
N TRP A 583 4.54 -2.90 34.07
CA TRP A 583 5.47 -3.79 33.38
C TRP A 583 6.84 -3.15 33.07
N LEU A 584 7.03 -1.87 33.39
CA LEU A 584 8.26 -1.13 33.11
C LEU A 584 9.25 -1.17 34.29
N ALA A 585 10.53 -0.92 34.04
CA ALA A 585 11.50 -0.72 35.11
C ALA A 585 11.27 0.65 35.81
N PRO A 586 11.53 0.78 37.14
CA PRO A 586 11.37 2.05 37.87
C PRO A 586 12.07 3.24 37.21
N SER A 587 13.31 3.03 36.74
CA SER A 587 14.11 4.08 36.07
C SER A 587 13.48 4.58 34.77
N ILE A 588 12.75 3.73 34.05
CA ILE A 588 12.02 4.10 32.84
C ILE A 588 10.77 4.87 33.24
N ARG A 589 10.00 4.39 34.22
CA ARG A 589 8.78 5.04 34.70
C ARG A 589 9.01 6.48 35.14
N VAL A 590 10.01 6.72 35.98
CA VAL A 590 10.35 8.08 36.47
C VAL A 590 10.70 9.00 35.29
N ASN A 591 11.52 8.51 34.36
CA ASN A 591 11.92 9.33 33.21
C ASN A 591 10.76 9.61 32.23
N LEU A 592 9.80 8.70 32.08
CA LEU A 592 8.61 8.95 31.26
C LEU A 592 7.81 10.15 31.77
N ILE A 593 7.72 10.32 33.10
CA ILE A 593 7.01 11.45 33.71
C ILE A 593 7.74 12.75 33.41
N GLU A 594 9.07 12.79 33.55
CA GLU A 594 9.88 13.97 33.24
C GLU A 594 9.70 14.44 31.79
N LEU A 595 9.62 13.50 30.85
CA LEU A 595 9.53 13.79 29.42
C LEU A 595 8.09 14.04 28.92
N GLY A 596 7.12 13.31 29.46
CA GLY A 596 5.80 13.16 28.86
C GLY A 596 4.66 13.89 29.58
N LEU A 597 4.75 14.12 30.89
CA LEU A 597 3.63 14.63 31.69
C LEU A 597 3.18 16.04 31.24
N LYS A 598 4.13 16.96 31.03
CA LYS A 598 3.83 18.32 30.57
C LYS A 598 3.18 18.35 29.18
N PRO A 599 3.74 17.70 28.14
CA PRO A 599 3.09 17.61 26.84
C PRO A 599 1.69 16.96 26.93
N TRP A 600 1.55 15.90 27.73
CA TRP A 600 0.27 15.22 27.90
C TRP A 600 -0.81 16.13 28.47
N ILE A 601 -0.53 16.88 29.55
CA ILE A 601 -1.49 17.85 30.12
C ILE A 601 -1.94 18.86 29.08
N LYS A 602 -1.02 19.36 28.24
CA LYS A 602 -1.30 20.36 27.22
C LYS A 602 -2.18 19.83 26.08
N PHE A 603 -1.99 18.57 25.67
CA PHE A 603 -2.60 18.03 24.44
C PHE A 603 -3.66 16.94 24.65
N ASN A 604 -3.88 16.45 25.87
CA ASN A 604 -4.83 15.37 26.16
C ASN A 604 -6.25 15.64 25.59
N GLN A 605 -6.80 16.83 25.86
CA GLN A 605 -8.12 17.23 25.38
C GLN A 605 -8.16 17.34 23.85
N LYS A 606 -7.21 18.06 23.25
CA LYS A 606 -7.09 18.26 21.80
C LYS A 606 -7.03 16.92 21.06
N LEU A 607 -6.29 15.95 21.59
CA LEU A 607 -6.10 14.64 20.98
C LEU A 607 -7.21 13.62 21.32
N SER A 608 -8.08 13.95 22.29
CA SER A 608 -9.17 13.12 22.80
C SER A 608 -8.68 11.72 23.21
N LEU A 609 -7.63 11.68 24.04
CA LEU A 609 -6.97 10.42 24.43
C LEU A 609 -7.86 9.52 25.31
N GLY A 610 -8.70 10.14 26.16
CA GLY A 610 -9.71 9.45 26.96
C GLY A 610 -9.11 8.52 28.03
N ASP A 611 -7.95 8.89 28.57
CA ASP A 611 -7.13 8.09 29.49
C ASP A 611 -6.82 8.82 30.80
N PHE A 612 -7.46 9.97 31.02
CA PHE A 612 -7.17 10.85 32.14
C PHE A 612 -7.22 10.14 33.50
N ASN A 613 -8.28 9.36 33.73
CA ASN A 613 -8.47 8.62 34.98
C ASN A 613 -7.41 7.53 35.17
N GLU A 614 -7.10 6.79 34.09
CA GLU A 614 -6.10 5.73 34.11
C GLU A 614 -4.71 6.28 34.44
N ILE A 615 -4.32 7.39 33.82
CA ILE A 615 -3.01 8.02 34.02
C ILE A 615 -2.87 8.55 35.44
N LEU A 616 -3.89 9.24 35.97
CA LEU A 616 -3.88 9.73 37.35
C LEU A 616 -3.77 8.59 38.37
N ASN A 617 -4.50 7.49 38.15
CA ASN A 617 -4.40 6.31 39.00
C ASN A 617 -2.98 5.70 38.94
N MET A 618 -2.33 5.67 37.78
CA MET A 618 -0.93 5.20 37.66
C MET A 618 0.08 6.13 38.31
N LEU A 619 -0.07 7.46 38.17
CA LEU A 619 0.79 8.43 38.86
C LEU A 619 0.66 8.25 40.38
N HIS A 620 -0.56 8.10 40.88
CA HIS A 620 -0.78 7.88 42.29
C HIS A 620 -0.21 6.52 42.78
N TRP A 621 -0.34 5.46 41.99
CA TRP A 621 0.29 4.17 42.28
C TRP A 621 1.82 4.29 42.37
N MET A 622 2.45 5.00 41.43
CA MET A 622 3.90 5.26 41.47
C MET A 622 4.32 6.11 42.67
N GLN A 623 3.48 7.06 43.09
CA GLN A 623 3.69 7.84 44.31
C GLN A 623 3.65 6.94 45.56
N LYS A 624 2.71 5.98 45.64
CA LYS A 624 2.67 4.99 46.73
C LYS A 624 3.91 4.08 46.77
N LEU A 625 4.58 3.88 45.64
CA LEU A 625 5.85 3.16 45.55
C LEU A 625 7.08 4.01 45.89
N GLU A 626 6.90 5.28 46.27
CA GLU A 626 7.99 6.23 46.56
C GLU A 626 8.91 6.51 45.36
N GLU A 627 8.44 6.25 44.13
CA GLU A 627 9.22 6.51 42.91
C GLU A 627 9.14 7.96 42.46
N ILE A 628 8.05 8.65 42.81
CA ILE A 628 7.80 10.05 42.43
C ILE A 628 7.24 10.86 43.59
N ASP A 629 7.63 12.14 43.63
CA ASP A 629 7.14 13.13 44.58
C ASP A 629 5.75 13.69 44.20
N ASN A 630 5.14 14.44 45.13
CA ASN A 630 3.91 15.22 44.93
C ASN A 630 4.00 16.31 43.83
N LYS A 631 5.15 16.49 43.17
CA LYS A 631 5.38 17.48 42.12
C LYS A 631 4.39 17.34 40.97
N TRP A 632 4.01 16.12 40.59
CA TRP A 632 3.06 15.89 39.49
C TRP A 632 1.69 16.56 39.78
N ILE A 633 1.25 16.56 41.05
CA ILE A 633 0.01 17.22 41.49
C ILE A 633 0.10 18.71 41.19
N SER A 634 1.19 19.36 41.61
CA SER A 634 1.39 20.79 41.36
C SER A 634 1.45 21.15 39.87
N ILE A 635 2.01 20.28 39.02
CA ILE A 635 2.08 20.50 37.56
C ILE A 635 0.67 20.49 36.96
N ILE A 636 -0.18 19.55 37.38
CA ILE A 636 -1.58 19.49 36.90
C ILE A 636 -2.39 20.65 37.50
N SER A 637 -2.27 20.92 38.80
CA SER A 637 -2.97 22.02 39.48
C SER A 637 -2.67 23.40 38.87
N ASN A 638 -1.42 23.62 38.43
CA ASN A 638 -1.00 24.88 37.80
C ASN A 638 -1.26 24.96 36.29
N SER A 639 -1.82 23.92 35.66
CA SER A 639 -2.12 23.95 34.22
C SER A 639 -3.24 24.94 33.88
N GLU A 640 -3.12 25.62 32.74
CA GLU A 640 -4.21 26.46 32.22
C GLU A 640 -5.45 25.62 31.92
N ILE A 641 -6.62 26.13 32.29
CA ILE A 641 -7.91 25.49 32.04
C ILE A 641 -8.58 26.25 30.89
N ASN A 642 -8.66 25.61 29.72
CA ASN A 642 -9.29 26.21 28.55
C ASN A 642 -10.80 25.92 28.48
N ASP A 643 -11.26 24.86 29.13
CA ASP A 643 -12.65 24.41 29.17
C ASP A 643 -12.99 23.93 30.59
N GLU A 644 -14.01 24.54 31.21
CA GLU A 644 -14.50 24.16 32.53
C GLU A 644 -15.11 22.75 32.57
N SER A 645 -15.50 22.20 31.42
CA SER A 645 -15.99 20.83 31.29
C SER A 645 -14.87 19.80 31.13
N SER A 646 -13.61 20.22 31.08
CA SER A 646 -12.49 19.32 30.87
C SER A 646 -12.20 18.42 32.07
N ASP A 647 -11.61 17.24 31.80
CA ASP A 647 -11.27 16.26 32.84
C ASP A 647 -10.33 16.86 33.92
N VAL A 648 -9.42 17.74 33.50
CA VAL A 648 -8.52 18.48 34.41
C VAL A 648 -9.30 19.43 35.31
N ALA A 649 -10.26 20.18 34.77
CA ALA A 649 -11.10 21.08 35.56
C ALA A 649 -11.96 20.31 36.57
N ILE A 650 -12.53 19.18 36.14
CA ILE A 650 -13.35 18.30 36.99
C ILE A 650 -12.52 17.75 38.15
N TRP A 651 -11.32 17.24 37.87
CA TRP A 651 -10.42 16.75 38.91
C TRP A 651 -9.99 17.86 39.87
N LYS A 652 -9.63 19.04 39.38
CA LYS A 652 -9.30 20.19 40.25
C LYS A 652 -10.46 20.55 41.17
N LYS A 653 -11.69 20.64 40.64
CA LYS A 653 -12.90 20.92 41.42
C LYS A 653 -13.15 19.87 42.50
N LEU A 654 -12.98 18.59 42.17
CA LEU A 654 -13.08 17.50 43.14
C LEU A 654 -12.03 17.63 44.26
N VAL A 655 -10.76 17.85 43.91
CA VAL A 655 -9.70 18.05 44.91
C VAL A 655 -10.01 19.25 45.81
N THR A 656 -10.40 20.40 45.23
CA THR A 656 -10.76 21.58 46.04
C THR A 656 -11.99 21.37 46.91
N LYS A 657 -12.95 20.55 46.48
CA LYS A 657 -14.11 20.16 47.28
C LYS A 657 -13.67 19.38 48.53
N PHE A 658 -12.77 18.42 48.38
CA PHE A 658 -12.30 17.64 49.53
C PHE A 658 -11.33 18.43 50.44
N GLU A 659 -10.56 19.37 49.90
CA GLU A 659 -9.65 20.21 50.69
C GLU A 659 -10.37 21.31 51.48
N ASN A 660 -11.31 22.02 50.84
CA ASN A 660 -11.88 23.27 51.37
C ASN A 660 -13.40 23.20 51.64
N ASP A 661 -14.03 22.04 51.42
CA ASP A 661 -15.48 21.84 51.52
C ASP A 661 -16.31 22.88 50.72
N THR A 662 -15.86 23.17 49.50
CA THR A 662 -16.52 24.16 48.63
C THR A 662 -17.94 23.71 48.25
N LYS A 663 -18.89 24.64 48.09
CA LYS A 663 -20.21 24.32 47.56
C LYS A 663 -20.14 24.07 46.05
N LEU A 664 -20.73 22.96 45.61
CA LEU A 664 -20.81 22.59 44.20
C LEU A 664 -22.12 23.09 43.58
N THR A 665 -22.05 23.57 42.34
CA THR A 665 -23.23 23.90 41.53
C THR A 665 -23.78 22.66 40.82
N PHE A 666 -24.95 22.78 40.20
CA PHE A 666 -25.49 21.71 39.34
C PHE A 666 -24.58 21.43 38.13
N GLU A 667 -24.02 22.47 37.48
CA GLU A 667 -23.05 22.28 36.39
C GLU A 667 -21.82 21.49 36.84
N ASP A 668 -21.32 21.75 38.06
CA ASP A 668 -20.20 21.00 38.63
C ASP A 668 -20.57 19.55 38.89
N ALA A 669 -21.71 19.31 39.56
CA ALA A 669 -22.16 17.96 39.91
C ALA A 669 -22.42 17.09 38.67
N SER A 670 -23.09 17.64 37.66
CA SER A 670 -23.36 16.95 36.40
C SER A 670 -22.08 16.60 35.64
N ASN A 671 -21.09 17.50 35.59
CA ASN A 671 -19.79 17.22 34.95
C ASN A 671 -18.99 16.16 35.71
N ILE A 672 -18.92 16.25 37.05
CA ILE A 672 -18.24 15.29 37.92
C ILE A 672 -18.80 13.88 37.71
N VAL A 673 -20.12 13.74 37.76
CA VAL A 673 -20.78 12.43 37.73
C VAL A 673 -20.76 11.80 36.34
N SER A 674 -20.84 12.60 35.27
CA SER A 674 -20.87 12.08 33.90
C SER A 674 -19.50 11.68 33.35
N LYS A 675 -18.42 12.39 33.73
CA LYS A 675 -17.07 12.16 33.18
C LYS A 675 -16.07 11.58 34.20
N GLY A 676 -16.27 11.83 35.49
CA GLY A 676 -15.37 11.39 36.55
C GLY A 676 -15.50 9.91 36.88
N ASP A 677 -14.42 9.31 37.35
CA ASP A 677 -14.41 7.94 37.87
C ASP A 677 -15.34 7.83 39.09
N ILE A 678 -16.25 6.84 39.09
CA ILE A 678 -17.17 6.58 40.20
C ILE A 678 -16.43 6.39 41.52
N GLU A 679 -15.23 5.83 41.50
CA GLU A 679 -14.44 5.63 42.72
C GLU A 679 -13.94 6.95 43.33
N TRP A 680 -13.80 8.01 42.52
CA TRP A 680 -13.31 9.32 42.98
C TRP A 680 -14.40 10.16 43.67
N TRP A 681 -15.63 10.14 43.14
CA TRP A 681 -16.72 10.97 43.65
C TRP A 681 -17.75 10.21 44.48
N ALA A 682 -17.70 8.88 44.53
CA ALA A 682 -18.59 8.08 45.37
C ALA A 682 -18.69 8.56 46.83
N PRO A 683 -17.60 9.00 47.53
CA PRO A 683 -17.70 9.50 48.90
C PRO A 683 -18.69 10.66 49.11
N ILE A 684 -18.92 11.46 48.08
CA ILE A 684 -19.87 12.59 48.07
C ILE A 684 -21.09 12.29 47.17
N SER A 685 -21.32 11.03 46.79
CA SER A 685 -22.36 10.67 45.82
C SER A 685 -23.77 11.11 46.25
N GLU A 686 -24.09 11.02 47.54
CA GLU A 686 -25.38 11.47 48.07
C GLU A 686 -25.55 13.00 47.95
N GLU A 687 -24.50 13.79 48.23
CA GLU A 687 -24.52 15.25 48.08
C GLU A 687 -24.75 15.63 46.62
N LEU A 688 -24.02 15.00 45.70
CA LEU A 688 -24.16 15.21 44.26
C LEU A 688 -25.56 14.87 43.76
N LEU A 689 -26.14 13.76 44.25
CA LEU A 689 -27.51 13.39 43.91
C LEU A 689 -28.51 14.43 44.41
N LYS A 690 -28.37 14.92 45.65
CA LYS A 690 -29.26 15.97 46.20
C LYS A 690 -29.22 17.26 45.38
N ILE A 691 -28.03 17.72 45.02
CA ILE A 691 -27.85 18.90 44.14
C ILE A 691 -28.60 18.72 42.81
N CYS A 692 -28.53 17.53 42.21
CA CYS A 692 -29.25 17.21 40.99
C CYS A 692 -30.78 17.12 41.18
N MET A 693 -31.26 16.67 42.34
CA MET A 693 -32.69 16.56 42.64
C MET A 693 -33.37 17.91 42.90
N GLU A 694 -32.64 18.88 43.45
CA GLU A 694 -33.19 20.18 43.87
C GLU A 694 -33.70 21.04 42.69
N SER A 695 -32.96 21.07 41.57
CA SER A 695 -33.31 21.90 40.41
C SER A 695 -34.17 21.17 39.36
N SER A 696 -35.03 21.92 38.64
CA SER A 696 -35.81 21.36 37.53
C SER A 696 -34.91 20.87 36.38
N LYS A 697 -33.85 21.64 36.09
CA LYS A 697 -32.79 21.29 35.13
C LYS A 697 -32.11 19.97 35.50
N GLY A 698 -31.77 19.78 36.77
CA GLY A 698 -31.14 18.55 37.26
C GLY A 698 -32.04 17.33 37.24
N ARG A 699 -33.33 17.49 37.56
CA ARG A 699 -34.32 16.40 37.41
C ARG A 699 -34.47 15.95 35.96
N ALA A 700 -34.47 16.89 35.01
CA ALA A 700 -34.51 16.55 33.59
C ALA A 700 -33.25 15.77 33.15
N TRP A 701 -32.09 16.19 33.63
CA TRP A 701 -30.80 15.52 33.36
C TRP A 701 -30.71 14.12 33.98
N LEU A 702 -31.17 13.95 35.22
CA LEU A 702 -31.21 12.65 35.91
C LEU A 702 -32.10 11.62 35.21
N LYS A 703 -33.13 12.03 34.45
CA LYS A 703 -33.95 11.10 33.66
C LYS A 703 -33.16 10.50 32.51
N THR A 704 -32.35 11.30 31.83
CA THR A 704 -31.66 10.92 30.59
C THR A 704 -30.34 10.21 30.82
N GLU A 705 -29.55 10.64 31.81
CA GLU A 705 -28.21 10.12 32.02
C GLU A 705 -28.18 8.76 32.73
N ASN A 706 -27.46 7.80 32.15
CA ASN A 706 -27.35 6.45 32.69
C ASN A 706 -26.22 6.34 33.73
N ILE A 707 -26.50 6.74 34.96
CA ILE A 707 -25.53 6.76 36.07
C ILE A 707 -25.89 5.68 37.10
N SER A 708 -24.89 4.89 37.50
CA SER A 708 -25.00 3.80 38.47
C SER A 708 -25.13 4.30 39.92
N TRP A 709 -26.19 5.06 40.24
CA TRP A 709 -26.38 5.65 41.57
C TRP A 709 -26.39 4.62 42.70
N ALA A 710 -26.97 3.44 42.47
CA ALA A 710 -26.94 2.34 43.44
C ALA A 710 -25.51 1.90 43.79
N ALA A 711 -24.63 1.77 42.80
CA ALA A 711 -23.24 1.39 43.02
C ALA A 711 -22.41 2.51 43.68
N ALA A 712 -22.76 3.77 43.42
CA ALA A 712 -22.09 4.92 44.02
C ALA A 712 -22.46 5.09 45.50
N ILE A 713 -23.75 4.99 45.84
CA ILE A 713 -24.30 5.35 47.15
C ILE A 713 -24.36 4.17 48.13
N LEU A 714 -24.69 2.95 47.65
CA LEU A 714 -24.79 1.76 48.50
C LEU A 714 -23.41 1.20 48.81
N ARG A 715 -22.66 1.96 49.62
CA ARG A 715 -21.31 1.66 50.11
C ARG A 715 -21.27 1.68 51.63
N LYS A 716 -20.43 0.80 52.19
CA LYS A 716 -20.31 0.68 53.65
C LYS A 716 -19.73 1.97 54.23
N LYS A 717 -20.20 2.40 55.39
CA LYS A 717 -19.60 3.53 56.10
C LYS A 717 -18.12 3.24 56.42
N GLY A 718 -17.24 4.14 56.02
CA GLY A 718 -15.79 3.99 56.12
C GLY A 718 -15.15 3.13 55.03
N GLU A 719 -15.89 2.75 53.97
CA GLU A 719 -15.28 2.16 52.77
C GLU A 719 -14.22 3.14 52.23
N THR A 720 -12.99 2.68 52.01
CA THR A 720 -11.88 3.54 51.59
C THR A 720 -11.91 3.76 50.09
N HIS A 721 -11.78 5.03 49.71
CA HIS A 721 -11.69 5.51 48.34
C HIS A 721 -10.37 6.25 48.16
N GLN A 722 -9.85 6.23 46.94
CA GLN A 722 -8.62 6.91 46.62
C GLN A 722 -8.89 7.96 45.54
N LEU A 723 -8.68 9.22 45.89
CA LEU A 723 -8.62 10.31 44.90
C LEU A 723 -7.15 10.62 44.62
N PRO A 724 -6.64 10.37 43.40
CA PRO A 724 -5.30 10.78 43.00
C PRO A 724 -5.07 12.27 43.28
N GLY A 725 -4.03 12.60 44.04
CA GLY A 725 -3.65 13.98 44.37
C GLY A 725 -4.21 14.52 45.68
N PHE A 726 -5.24 13.90 46.26
CA PHE A 726 -5.74 14.24 47.61
C PHE A 726 -5.32 13.19 48.64
N GLY A 727 -5.71 11.92 48.44
CA GLY A 727 -5.46 10.86 49.42
C GLY A 727 -6.62 9.89 49.60
N GLU A 728 -6.60 9.19 50.72
CA GLU A 728 -7.63 8.22 51.11
C GLU A 728 -8.84 8.96 51.72
N ILE A 729 -10.04 8.58 51.28
CA ILE A 729 -11.31 9.21 51.67
C ILE A 729 -12.25 8.10 52.12
N GLY A 730 -12.88 8.25 53.29
CA GLY A 730 -13.90 7.32 53.76
C GLY A 730 -15.28 7.67 53.19
N HIS A 731 -15.99 6.67 52.66
CA HIS A 731 -17.40 6.84 52.28
C HIS A 731 -18.27 7.06 53.53
N LEU A 732 -19.20 8.04 53.49
CA LEU A 732 -20.06 8.36 54.65
C LEU A 732 -21.14 7.30 54.93
N GLY A 733 -21.40 6.45 53.95
CA GLY A 733 -22.53 5.51 53.96
C GLY A 733 -23.79 6.17 53.41
N CYS A 734 -24.81 5.38 53.11
CA CYS A 734 -26.09 5.91 52.63
C CYS A 734 -26.88 6.49 53.81
N ASN A 735 -27.23 7.77 53.77
CA ASN A 735 -28.08 8.34 54.81
C ASN A 735 -29.50 7.73 54.75
N ASN A 736 -30.10 7.59 55.92
CA ASN A 736 -31.47 7.10 56.08
C ASN A 736 -32.51 8.02 55.41
N GLU A 737 -32.23 9.32 55.32
CA GLU A 737 -33.16 10.33 54.78
C GLU A 737 -33.28 10.30 53.25
N LEU A 738 -32.30 9.72 52.56
CA LEU A 738 -32.22 9.73 51.10
C LEU A 738 -33.46 9.12 50.43
N PHE A 739 -34.03 8.08 51.02
CA PHE A 739 -35.22 7.41 50.48
C PHE A 739 -36.43 8.35 50.38
N GLU A 740 -36.67 9.20 51.38
CA GLU A 740 -37.79 10.14 51.36
C GLU A 740 -37.58 11.22 50.28
N SER A 741 -36.33 11.73 50.16
CA SER A 741 -35.97 12.68 49.11
C SER A 741 -36.12 12.07 47.71
N LEU A 742 -35.73 10.81 47.54
CA LEU A 742 -35.90 10.07 46.29
C LEU A 742 -37.37 9.87 45.93
N LEU A 743 -38.21 9.45 46.88
CA LEU A 743 -39.66 9.30 46.68
C LEU A 743 -40.29 10.61 46.20
N GLN A 744 -40.08 11.70 46.94
CA GLN A 744 -40.64 13.01 46.58
C GLN A 744 -40.18 13.50 45.21
N THR A 745 -38.94 13.18 44.82
CA THR A 745 -38.39 13.59 43.53
C THR A 745 -38.95 12.75 42.39
N LEU A 746 -39.06 11.43 42.58
CA LEU A 746 -39.64 10.52 41.58
C LEU A 746 -41.12 10.81 41.34
N ASP A 747 -41.88 11.17 42.37
CA ASP A 747 -43.29 11.59 42.24
C ASP A 747 -43.46 12.87 41.41
N ARG A 748 -42.45 13.75 41.42
CA ARG A 748 -42.42 15.00 40.63
C ARG A 748 -41.87 14.80 39.21
N MET A 749 -41.46 13.59 38.85
CA MET A 749 -40.86 13.28 37.56
C MET A 749 -41.86 12.54 36.65
N ASP A 750 -42.30 13.18 35.57
CA ASP A 750 -43.08 12.49 34.53
C ASP A 750 -42.26 11.37 33.86
N SER A 751 -42.70 10.12 33.94
CA SER A 751 -41.97 8.98 33.36
C SER A 751 -42.38 8.72 31.92
N ILE A 752 -41.39 8.56 31.02
CA ILE A 752 -41.58 7.99 29.68
C ILE A 752 -40.93 6.60 29.67
N ARG A 753 -41.56 5.61 29.03
CA ARG A 753 -40.96 4.27 28.89
C ARG A 753 -39.64 4.37 28.12
N GLY A 754 -38.53 4.04 28.78
CA GLY A 754 -37.21 3.92 28.16
C GLY A 754 -36.11 4.82 28.75
N ASP A 755 -36.46 5.71 29.67
CA ASP A 755 -35.49 6.61 30.33
C ASP A 755 -34.56 5.84 31.27
N ARG A 756 -33.32 5.55 30.83
CA ARG A 756 -32.36 4.73 31.60
C ARG A 756 -31.96 5.35 32.93
N GLY A 757 -31.81 6.68 33.01
CA GLY A 757 -31.47 7.36 34.26
C GLY A 757 -32.58 7.24 35.31
N PHE A 758 -33.84 7.33 34.87
CA PHE A 758 -34.99 7.09 35.74
C PHE A 758 -35.02 5.64 36.27
N GLN A 759 -34.69 4.65 35.42
CA GLN A 759 -34.59 3.24 35.85
C GLN A 759 -33.52 3.03 36.93
N GLN A 760 -32.35 3.68 36.80
CA GLN A 760 -31.28 3.61 37.80
C GLN A 760 -31.72 4.17 39.17
N LEU A 761 -32.45 5.29 39.18
CA LEU A 761 -33.01 5.87 40.40
C LEU A 761 -34.11 4.99 41.00
N LEU A 762 -34.92 4.35 40.16
CA LEU A 762 -35.96 3.43 40.60
C LEU A 762 -35.36 2.19 41.26
N ASP A 763 -34.28 1.64 40.71
CA ASP A 763 -33.56 0.52 41.33
C ASP A 763 -32.93 0.90 42.67
N LEU A 764 -32.32 2.08 42.79
CA LEU A 764 -31.82 2.59 44.09
C LEU A 764 -32.98 2.73 45.09
N LYS A 765 -34.10 3.32 44.68
CA LYS A 765 -35.29 3.48 45.52
C LYS A 765 -35.88 2.13 45.94
N ASN A 766 -35.97 1.16 45.03
CA ASN A 766 -36.48 -0.19 45.34
C ASN A 766 -35.53 -0.95 46.28
N SER A 767 -34.22 -0.83 46.08
CA SER A 767 -33.19 -1.41 46.98
C SER A 767 -33.38 -0.92 48.42
N LEU A 768 -33.60 0.39 48.59
CA LEU A 768 -33.87 1.03 49.88
C LEU A 768 -35.26 0.69 50.44
N GLU A 769 -36.26 0.50 49.58
CA GLU A 769 -37.61 0.10 49.99
C GLU A 769 -37.64 -1.33 50.55
N TYR A 770 -36.99 -2.29 49.88
CA TYR A 770 -36.98 -3.68 50.28
C TYR A 770 -36.35 -3.88 51.66
N ILE A 771 -35.27 -3.15 51.96
CA ILE A 771 -34.64 -3.21 53.27
C ILE A 771 -35.51 -2.60 54.37
N ARG A 772 -36.18 -1.47 54.10
CA ARG A 772 -37.10 -0.84 55.05
C ARG A 772 -38.32 -1.71 55.36
N LYS A 773 -38.82 -2.43 54.36
CA LYS A 773 -39.94 -3.37 54.52
C LYS A 773 -39.53 -4.74 55.07
N GLY A 774 -38.23 -5.03 55.14
CA GLY A 774 -37.72 -6.34 55.54
C GLY A 774 -38.10 -7.47 54.58
N ILE A 775 -38.27 -7.17 53.29
CA ILE A 775 -38.68 -8.13 52.25
C ILE A 775 -37.45 -8.56 51.45
N SER A 776 -37.42 -9.83 51.01
CA SER A 776 -36.38 -10.32 50.09
C SER A 776 -36.36 -9.49 48.79
N PRO A 777 -35.16 -9.08 48.31
CA PRO A 777 -35.03 -8.28 47.11
C PRO A 777 -35.49 -9.06 45.87
N THR A 778 -36.15 -8.36 44.95
CA THR A 778 -36.55 -8.89 43.65
C THR A 778 -35.54 -8.52 42.55
N ILE A 779 -35.81 -8.97 41.33
CA ILE A 779 -34.99 -8.67 40.16
C ILE A 779 -35.06 -7.15 39.86
N GLY A 780 -33.89 -6.53 39.73
CA GLY A 780 -33.75 -5.12 39.34
C GLY A 780 -33.93 -4.88 37.85
N ILE A 781 -34.07 -3.60 37.47
CA ILE A 781 -34.35 -3.18 36.09
C ILE A 781 -33.05 -3.03 35.30
N CYS A 782 -32.08 -2.29 35.83
CA CYS A 782 -30.79 -1.99 35.18
C CYS A 782 -29.75 -3.11 35.37
N HIS A 783 -29.88 -3.88 36.45
CA HIS A 783 -29.08 -5.08 36.69
C HIS A 783 -29.89 -6.05 37.56
N LYS A 784 -29.89 -7.33 37.19
CA LYS A 784 -30.75 -8.36 37.80
C LYS A 784 -30.63 -8.42 39.31
N HIS A 785 -29.41 -8.30 39.82
CA HIS A 785 -29.08 -8.45 41.24
C HIS A 785 -28.82 -7.14 42.00
N ILE A 786 -29.14 -5.96 41.43
CA ILE A 786 -28.84 -4.65 42.03
C ILE A 786 -29.38 -4.47 43.47
N ASN A 787 -30.59 -4.98 43.73
CA ASN A 787 -31.28 -4.83 45.01
C ASN A 787 -30.59 -5.53 46.18
N TRP A 788 -29.65 -6.45 45.90
CA TRP A 788 -28.82 -7.08 46.92
C TRP A 788 -27.80 -6.11 47.54
N LEU A 789 -27.42 -5.03 46.84
CA LEU A 789 -26.43 -4.06 47.32
C LEU A 789 -26.84 -3.33 48.60
N ALA A 790 -28.13 -3.23 48.90
CA ALA A 790 -28.63 -2.65 50.14
C ALA A 790 -28.78 -3.68 51.27
N GLN A 791 -28.76 -4.98 50.97
CA GLN A 791 -29.05 -6.06 51.92
C GLN A 791 -27.80 -6.48 52.71
N PRO A 792 -27.97 -6.98 53.95
CA PRO A 792 -26.89 -7.59 54.72
C PRO A 792 -26.26 -8.76 53.96
N LEU A 793 -24.93 -8.88 54.02
CA LEU A 793 -24.17 -9.90 53.28
C LEU A 793 -24.55 -11.32 53.68
N GLU A 794 -25.00 -11.52 54.91
CA GLU A 794 -25.41 -12.81 55.45
C GLU A 794 -26.67 -13.37 54.76
N LEU A 795 -27.48 -12.50 54.12
CA LEU A 795 -28.68 -12.90 53.39
C LEU A 795 -28.43 -13.12 51.90
N TRP A 796 -27.22 -12.85 51.40
CA TRP A 796 -26.92 -12.97 49.98
C TRP A 796 -26.90 -14.46 49.55
N PRO A 797 -27.45 -14.79 48.37
CA PRO A 797 -27.28 -16.09 47.75
C PRO A 797 -25.80 -16.43 47.50
N ASP A 798 -25.52 -17.71 47.23
CA ASP A 798 -24.20 -18.14 46.79
C ASP A 798 -23.72 -17.33 45.58
N LEU A 799 -22.43 -17.00 45.55
CA LEU A 799 -21.86 -16.09 44.56
C LEU A 799 -22.12 -16.58 43.13
N ASP A 800 -22.05 -17.89 42.89
CA ASP A 800 -22.29 -18.50 41.58
C ASP A 800 -23.70 -18.21 41.02
N LEU A 801 -24.68 -17.94 41.89
CA LEU A 801 -26.04 -17.54 41.52
C LEU A 801 -26.19 -16.04 41.25
N LEU A 802 -25.18 -15.25 41.62
CA LEU A 802 -25.12 -13.80 41.48
C LEU A 802 -24.14 -13.33 40.38
N ILE A 803 -23.37 -14.24 39.76
CA ILE A 803 -22.51 -13.93 38.62
C ILE A 803 -23.40 -13.63 37.42
N ASP A 804 -23.56 -12.34 37.15
CA ASP A 804 -24.25 -11.82 35.99
C ASP A 804 -23.45 -10.67 35.40
N PHE A 805 -23.17 -10.75 34.11
CA PHE A 805 -22.45 -9.72 33.35
C PHE A 805 -23.41 -8.92 32.45
N GLU A 806 -24.71 -9.23 32.48
CA GLU A 806 -25.75 -8.48 31.78
C GLU A 806 -26.29 -7.34 32.65
N GLY A 807 -26.13 -6.09 32.20
CA GLY A 807 -26.64 -4.90 32.87
C GLY A 807 -25.56 -3.90 33.28
N ASP A 808 -25.74 -3.26 34.43
CA ASP A 808 -24.82 -2.26 34.97
C ASP A 808 -23.49 -2.88 35.49
N GLU A 809 -22.39 -2.57 34.81
CA GLU A 809 -21.04 -3.10 35.12
C GLU A 809 -20.54 -2.72 36.52
N ASN A 810 -20.87 -1.53 37.01
CA ASN A 810 -20.42 -1.07 38.34
C ASN A 810 -21.13 -1.86 39.45
N VAL A 811 -22.37 -2.25 39.22
CA VAL A 811 -23.13 -3.12 40.11
C VAL A 811 -22.53 -4.53 40.12
N SER A 812 -22.25 -5.09 38.94
CA SER A 812 -21.60 -6.41 38.85
C SER A 812 -20.27 -6.44 39.59
N LYS A 813 -19.43 -5.40 39.43
CA LYS A 813 -18.13 -5.26 40.16
C LYS A 813 -18.31 -5.33 41.67
N ARG A 814 -19.33 -4.64 42.21
CA ARG A 814 -19.59 -4.63 43.66
C ARG A 814 -20.13 -5.97 44.17
N ILE A 815 -21.00 -6.62 43.39
CA ILE A 815 -21.55 -7.93 43.73
C ILE A 815 -20.44 -8.98 43.77
N LEU A 816 -19.57 -9.00 42.76
CA LEU A 816 -18.41 -9.89 42.70
C LEU A 816 -17.45 -9.66 43.88
N ALA A 817 -17.26 -8.40 44.28
CA ALA A 817 -16.45 -8.04 45.43
C ALA A 817 -17.13 -8.32 46.80
N LYS A 818 -18.37 -8.83 46.80
CA LYS A 818 -19.21 -9.00 48.01
C LYS A 818 -19.24 -7.75 48.89
N LYS A 819 -19.41 -6.58 48.26
CA LYS A 819 -19.49 -5.29 48.95
C LYS A 819 -20.93 -4.79 49.01
N THR A 820 -21.48 -4.69 50.22
CA THR A 820 -22.80 -4.12 50.51
C THR A 820 -22.71 -2.70 51.07
N GLY A 821 -23.74 -1.90 50.81
CA GLY A 821 -23.99 -0.62 51.49
C GLY A 821 -24.74 -0.73 52.81
N PHE A 822 -25.09 -1.95 53.23
CA PHE A 822 -25.92 -2.18 54.42
C PHE A 822 -25.29 -1.60 55.70
N HIS A 823 -26.13 -0.91 56.48
CA HIS A 823 -25.95 -0.67 57.90
C HIS A 823 -27.32 -0.61 58.60
N GLU A 824 -27.37 -0.89 59.90
CA GLU A 824 -28.62 -0.97 60.68
C GLU A 824 -29.50 0.28 60.57
N GLY A 825 -28.88 1.46 60.39
CA GLY A 825 -29.61 2.70 60.13
C GLY A 825 -30.65 2.59 59.00
N LEU A 826 -30.38 1.88 57.90
CA LEU A 826 -31.25 1.83 56.73
C LEU A 826 -32.62 1.17 57.00
N ARG A 827 -32.73 0.36 58.06
CA ARG A 827 -34.01 -0.24 58.48
C ARG A 827 -34.96 0.78 59.12
N ASN A 828 -34.41 1.86 59.68
CA ASN A 828 -35.17 2.83 60.46
C ASN A 828 -35.67 3.97 59.58
N SER A 829 -36.99 4.14 59.48
CA SER A 829 -37.58 5.35 58.90
C SER A 829 -37.32 6.55 59.82
N PRO A 830 -36.91 7.72 59.31
CA PRO A 830 -36.78 8.94 60.12
C PRO A 830 -38.10 9.35 60.80
N GLN A 831 -39.26 8.89 60.29
CA GLN A 831 -40.57 9.15 60.90
C GLN A 831 -40.82 8.39 62.22
N PHE A 832 -40.03 7.35 62.54
CA PHE A 832 -40.13 6.63 63.82
C PHE A 832 -39.37 7.27 64.98
N LYS A 833 -38.64 8.38 64.75
CA LYS A 833 -37.90 9.09 65.82
C LYS A 833 -38.73 10.16 66.56
N ILE A 834 -40.02 10.33 66.25
CA ILE A 834 -40.90 11.33 66.90
C ILE A 834 -41.96 10.69 67.84
N THR A 835 -41.92 9.38 68.08
CA THR A 835 -42.78 8.72 69.09
C THR A 835 -42.03 8.38 70.36
#